data_AF-A0A956DM26-F1
#
_entry.id   AF-A0A956DM26-F1
#
_cell.length_a   1.000
_cell.length_b   1.000
_cell.length_c   1.000
_cell.angle_alpha   90.00
_cell.angle_beta   90.00
_cell.angle_gamma   90.00
#
_symmetry.space_group_name_H-M   'P 1'
#
loop_
_entity.id
_entity.type
_entity.pdbx_description
1 polymer ?
#
loop_
_entity_poly.entity_id
_entity_poly.type
_entity_poly.pdbx_seq_one_letter_code
_entity_poly.pdbx_strand_id
1 'polypeptide(L)'
;LLTEGRPLEVGAAANTRALKGTSMPSFSAPASLELGRGSRGPISPALHQRLMRRAAVAQARGNDVGAAMLAARAAAAEDPALEKAAEARSKEALISLGRRLNNALRGEGPKGRLPDWPALLRLLAERAAHERASGYSVEGRLLFELQRAAVAWEKPQGVVDLASWMSSWGKLPVVRTLPATRELRVARYLRAAANKVRYVRLSGPDRKLLAKLLATTTERAAHNVRHALKPRLDRAFDEVGLVARSGPERLGREKVIEELLDHIFERGYLSLDNLRDAVSRNQLKLDDLSGAGELYRGDALLRADAKLHLELDGIYRRGDVYLRGLQKLSSVPFGTRIGRAVTLYAALPLGASFVTLEGLGHIVSPLAQAMGFPAVHLLGLTSFIVTALVFFALLHSRGFRSFAGQVLDLVALVLATIFLRLPRALFQRPAFRRLLQKPWVRFLLRRVLFPGFLGGVAYAMTATEPTAPKWLPAAVGGGVFVVSSFVMGSPIGAWLEDFVVDQLAPTWQVLSRQWLPGLFRLIARFFATMMELIQRAMFKVDEVLRFQEGQSAPTLFVKGAGRLVWGIVAYVVRFYVTLMIEPEINPLKHFPVVTVAHKLLIPFLGDLQTLLAPIEDLVPVVGVAVVWVTIFLLPSVFGFLAWELKENYKLYRATRPEMLPAAPVGPHGETMRGLLVAGLHSGTLPKLYERLRRAAQREDEAEVMSFRRLDKEGGLTSDGLGRFRAGLREVEQSVSRFVERELVALLERCPRWTFGDVAVEAVDLSSNRVRVQLSCAALGPDPLAVTFEEQSGLVVAGVDAPGFLGALDGHSPVAKRLFENALAGVYHRAEVDIVREQLEGELDAGSHYDISDDGLVVWPGVDYATELVYRIDGGSQGAVAPEIRGLAPEGPARVLDTRRLFYNQQPIAWLSWVAAWNAAEHESVDVPRLVLGASILPGAAAPTTGATDGAGPSRPPILAPTPTTVPPAMTADTPSNTVVMESPSEDPPTARLP
;
A
#
# COMPACT_ATOMS: atom_id res chain seq x y z
N LEU A 1 -3.13 -15.86 34.29
CA LEU A 1 -3.45 -15.35 35.64
C LEU A 1 -4.95 -15.45 35.83
N LEU A 2 -5.43 -16.47 36.56
CA LEU A 2 -6.65 -16.44 37.37
C LEU A 2 -6.75 -17.81 38.03
N THR A 3 -6.12 -17.92 39.21
CA THR A 3 -6.52 -18.73 40.38
C THR A 3 -5.29 -18.93 41.24
N GLU A 4 -5.06 -18.03 42.20
CA GLU A 4 -4.55 -18.38 43.53
C GLU A 4 -4.52 -17.10 44.38
N GLY A 5 -5.32 -17.08 45.43
CA GLY A 5 -5.43 -15.97 46.35
C GLY A 5 -4.31 -16.00 47.39
N ARG A 6 -3.58 -14.88 47.51
CA ARG A 6 -3.02 -14.39 48.77
C ARG A 6 -3.05 -12.86 48.79
N PRO A 7 -3.27 -12.24 49.96
CA PRO A 7 -3.51 -10.81 50.08
C PRO A 7 -2.17 -10.06 50.07
N LEU A 8 -2.11 -8.94 49.35
CA LEU A 8 -1.06 -7.94 49.54
C LEU A 8 -1.72 -6.61 49.89
N GLU A 9 -1.29 -6.10 51.03
CA GLU A 9 -1.82 -4.94 51.73
C GLU A 9 -1.79 -3.67 50.88
N VAL A 10 -2.89 -2.91 50.98
CA VAL A 10 -3.06 -1.60 50.36
C VAL A 10 -2.41 -0.55 51.27
N GLY A 11 -1.25 -0.05 50.85
CA GLY A 11 -0.68 1.19 51.35
C GLY A 11 -1.19 2.38 50.53
N ALA A 12 -2.22 3.06 51.02
CA ALA A 12 -2.72 4.30 50.47
C ALA A 12 -1.75 5.46 50.74
N ALA A 13 -1.42 6.24 49.71
CA ALA A 13 -0.99 7.63 49.88
C ALA A 13 -1.45 8.45 48.67
N ALA A 14 -2.57 9.14 48.88
CA ALA A 14 -3.05 10.22 48.04
C ALA A 14 -2.00 11.34 47.94
N ASN A 15 -1.90 11.96 46.76
CA ASN A 15 -1.49 13.36 46.68
C ASN A 15 -2.08 14.03 45.44
N THR A 16 -3.21 14.68 45.67
CA THR A 16 -3.70 15.83 44.93
C THR A 16 -2.69 16.97 45.01
N ARG A 17 -2.17 17.44 43.86
CA ARG A 17 -1.63 18.81 43.78
C ARG A 17 -1.83 19.44 42.41
N ALA A 18 -2.66 20.47 42.45
CA ALA A 18 -3.02 21.50 41.49
C ALA A 18 -2.02 21.84 40.37
N LEU A 19 -2.60 22.02 39.17
CA LEU A 19 -2.08 22.79 38.05
C LEU A 19 -1.68 24.21 38.47
N LYS A 20 -0.38 24.53 38.46
CA LYS A 20 0.13 25.89 38.35
C LYS A 20 1.52 25.87 37.69
N GLY A 21 1.61 26.50 36.51
CA GLY A 21 2.84 26.99 35.88
C GLY A 21 3.86 25.95 35.41
N THR A 22 3.84 25.60 34.12
CA THR A 22 4.94 24.87 33.46
C THR A 22 6.16 25.78 33.25
N SER A 23 6.91 26.04 34.32
CA SER A 23 8.32 26.38 34.21
C SER A 23 9.13 25.11 33.94
N MET A 24 9.74 25.02 32.76
CA MET A 24 10.78 24.03 32.46
C MET A 24 11.86 24.03 33.56
N PRO A 25 12.41 22.87 33.96
CA PRO A 25 13.48 22.84 34.94
C PRO A 25 14.69 23.60 34.39
N SER A 26 15.16 24.56 35.19
CA SER A 26 16.45 25.21 35.04
C SER A 26 17.55 24.15 34.99
N PHE A 27 18.33 24.15 33.91
CA PHE A 27 19.48 23.28 33.70
C PHE A 27 20.55 23.53 34.79
N SER A 28 20.54 22.73 35.84
CA SER A 28 21.75 22.45 36.62
C SER A 28 22.57 21.40 35.87
N ALA A 29 23.87 21.66 35.73
CA ALA A 29 24.83 20.83 35.02
C ALA A 29 24.65 19.33 35.33
N PRO A 30 24.73 18.43 34.32
CA PRO A 30 24.71 17.00 34.61
C PRO A 30 25.91 16.65 35.50
N ALA A 31 25.65 15.83 36.52
CA ALA A 31 26.70 15.19 37.32
C ALA A 31 27.72 14.55 36.37
N SER A 32 29.00 14.77 36.67
CA SER A 32 30.16 14.29 35.94
C SER A 32 30.05 12.80 35.65
N LEU A 33 29.59 12.47 34.43
CA LEU A 33 29.65 11.14 33.85
C LEU A 33 31.13 10.82 33.57
N GLU A 34 31.70 9.93 34.38
CA GLU A 34 32.97 9.28 34.03
C GLU A 34 32.75 8.41 32.78
N LEU A 35 32.91 9.04 31.62
CA LEU A 35 33.06 8.37 30.35
C LEU A 35 34.34 7.53 30.43
N GLY A 36 34.21 6.20 30.39
CA GLY A 36 35.35 5.30 30.25
C GLY A 36 36.23 5.73 29.09
N ARG A 37 37.35 6.40 29.40
CA ARG A 37 38.36 6.86 28.45
C ARG A 37 38.93 5.61 27.78
N GLY A 38 38.54 5.36 26.54
CA GLY A 38 39.15 4.28 25.74
C GLY A 38 40.67 4.47 25.72
N SER A 39 41.40 3.39 26.02
CA SER A 39 42.85 3.33 26.23
C SER A 39 43.68 3.84 25.04
N ARG A 40 43.85 5.16 24.92
CA ARG A 40 44.91 5.77 24.12
C ARG A 40 46.01 6.24 25.05
N GLY A 41 47.25 5.89 24.70
CA GLY A 41 48.42 6.49 25.31
C GLY A 41 48.42 8.01 25.09
N PRO A 42 49.04 8.76 26.01
CA PRO A 42 49.06 10.22 25.99
C PRO A 42 49.71 10.78 24.72
N ILE A 43 49.14 11.88 24.22
CA ILE A 43 49.61 12.53 22.99
C ILE A 43 50.78 13.44 23.30
N SER A 44 51.86 13.34 22.51
CA SER A 44 53.02 14.22 22.67
C SER A 44 52.69 15.70 22.39
N PRO A 45 53.35 16.66 23.07
CA PRO A 45 53.11 18.09 22.88
C PRO A 45 53.25 18.56 21.41
N ALA A 46 54.20 17.98 20.66
CA ALA A 46 54.39 18.27 19.24
C ALA A 46 53.20 17.82 18.37
N LEU A 47 52.62 16.64 18.67
CA LEU A 47 51.44 16.16 17.96
C LEU A 47 50.19 16.96 18.36
N HIS A 48 50.06 17.37 19.63
CA HIS A 48 49.02 18.29 20.09
C HIS A 48 49.05 19.61 19.31
N GLN A 49 50.21 20.28 19.23
CA GLN A 49 50.36 21.52 18.46
C GLN A 49 50.01 21.34 16.98
N ARG A 50 50.42 20.22 16.37
CA ARG A 50 50.08 19.92 14.96
C ARG A 50 48.58 19.74 14.75
N LEU A 51 47.90 19.05 15.65
CA LEU A 51 46.45 18.85 15.60
C LEU A 51 45.69 20.17 15.80
N MET A 52 46.11 21.01 16.75
CA MET A 52 45.53 22.32 17.00
C MET A 52 45.71 23.29 15.82
N ARG A 53 46.88 23.30 15.17
CA ARG A 53 47.10 24.07 13.93
C ARG A 53 46.17 23.59 12.80
N ARG A 54 46.04 22.27 12.61
CA ARG A 54 45.13 21.70 11.62
C ARG A 54 43.67 22.00 11.94
N ALA A 55 43.28 22.00 13.20
CA ALA A 55 41.94 22.38 13.65
C ALA A 55 41.65 23.85 13.32
N ALA A 56 42.59 24.76 13.56
CA ALA A 56 42.46 26.16 13.20
C ALA A 56 42.31 26.37 11.69
N VAL A 57 43.12 25.68 10.87
CA VAL A 57 43.00 25.71 9.40
C VAL A 57 41.65 25.14 8.92
N ALA A 58 41.17 24.06 9.54
CA ALA A 58 39.87 23.49 9.21
C ALA A 58 38.73 24.47 9.51
N GLN A 59 38.75 25.11 10.68
CA GLN A 59 37.75 26.09 11.09
C GLN A 59 37.77 27.33 10.18
N ALA A 60 38.95 27.82 9.82
CA ALA A 60 39.11 28.94 8.88
C ALA A 60 38.54 28.62 7.48
N ARG A 61 38.51 27.34 7.09
CA ARG A 61 37.87 26.85 5.86
C ARG A 61 36.36 26.56 6.02
N GLY A 62 35.78 26.87 7.18
CA GLY A 62 34.36 26.61 7.50
C GLY A 62 34.04 25.15 7.85
N ASN A 63 35.06 24.32 8.12
CA ASN A 63 34.92 22.92 8.53
C ASN A 63 34.95 22.77 10.06
N ASP A 64 33.85 23.18 10.71
CA ASP A 64 33.66 23.13 12.16
C ASP A 64 33.75 21.72 12.73
N VAL A 65 33.22 20.71 12.03
CA VAL A 65 33.28 19.29 12.45
C VAL A 65 34.71 18.77 12.43
N GLY A 66 35.45 19.06 11.36
CA GLY A 66 36.86 18.70 11.27
C GLY A 66 37.68 19.38 12.38
N ALA A 67 37.41 20.66 12.64
CA ALA A 67 38.05 21.40 13.74
C ALA A 67 37.74 20.78 15.11
N ALA A 68 36.47 20.48 15.39
CA ALA A 68 36.03 19.87 16.63
C ALA A 68 36.62 18.47 16.85
N MET A 69 36.63 17.61 15.83
CA MET A 69 37.20 16.25 15.93
C MET A 69 38.73 16.27 16.13
N LEU A 70 39.44 17.19 15.44
CA LEU A 70 40.88 17.34 15.60
C LEU A 70 41.24 17.90 16.99
N ALA A 71 40.46 18.86 17.48
CA ALA A 71 40.62 19.42 18.83
C ALA A 71 40.26 18.40 19.91
N ALA A 72 39.16 17.66 19.78
CA ALA A 72 38.78 16.57 20.67
C ALA A 72 39.84 15.46 20.71
N ARG A 73 40.52 15.18 19.58
CA ARG A 73 41.66 14.27 19.56
C ARG A 73 42.86 14.85 20.30
N ALA A 74 43.12 16.15 20.18
CA ALA A 74 44.23 16.84 20.84
C ALA A 74 44.06 16.94 22.37
N ALA A 75 42.84 16.74 22.88
CA ALA A 75 42.52 16.74 24.31
C ALA A 75 43.10 15.53 25.08
N ALA A 76 43.58 14.48 24.39
CA ALA A 76 44.27 13.36 25.05
C ALA A 76 45.75 13.67 25.40
N ALA A 77 46.09 14.94 25.61
CA ALA A 77 47.42 15.37 26.05
C ALA A 77 47.59 15.09 27.56
N GLU A 78 48.83 14.84 27.99
CA GLU A 78 49.18 14.63 29.40
C GLU A 78 49.08 15.91 30.24
N ASP A 79 49.36 17.06 29.63
CA ASP A 79 49.34 18.37 30.29
C ASP A 79 47.88 18.88 30.41
N PRO A 80 47.37 19.11 31.64
CA PRO A 80 46.02 19.62 31.88
C PRO A 80 45.73 20.98 31.20
N ALA A 81 46.75 21.84 31.03
CA ALA A 81 46.59 23.12 30.36
C ALA A 81 46.35 22.95 28.85
N LEU A 82 47.06 21.99 28.23
CA LEU A 82 46.88 21.62 26.83
C LEU A 82 45.55 20.89 26.59
N GLU A 83 45.16 19.98 27.49
CA GLU A 83 43.85 19.31 27.47
C GLU A 83 42.71 20.35 27.48
N LYS A 84 42.72 21.28 28.44
CA LYS A 84 41.69 22.32 28.57
C LYS A 84 41.63 23.27 27.37
N ALA A 85 42.78 23.62 26.78
CA ALA A 85 42.84 24.45 25.57
C ALA A 85 42.24 23.74 24.35
N ALA A 86 42.49 22.43 24.19
CA ALA A 86 41.90 21.61 23.14
C ALA A 86 40.38 21.42 23.33
N GLU A 87 39.92 21.18 24.56
CA GLU A 87 38.49 21.10 24.88
C GLU A 87 37.75 22.40 24.58
N ALA A 88 38.32 23.54 25.00
CA ALA A 88 37.74 24.86 24.74
C ALA A 88 37.55 25.12 23.24
N ARG A 89 38.56 24.77 22.43
CA ARG A 89 38.50 24.93 20.98
C ARG A 89 37.52 23.98 20.30
N SER A 90 37.43 22.73 20.78
CA SER A 90 36.40 21.79 20.32
C SER A 90 35.00 22.35 20.58
N LYS A 91 34.76 22.85 21.81
CA LYS A 91 33.49 23.46 22.21
C LYS A 91 33.15 24.68 21.35
N GLU A 92 34.10 25.56 21.07
CA GLU A 92 33.90 26.73 20.22
C GLU A 92 33.45 26.35 18.80
N ALA A 93 34.11 25.38 18.17
CA ALA A 93 33.74 24.89 16.85
C ALA A 93 32.33 24.28 16.83
N LEU A 94 31.95 23.54 17.87
CA LEU A 94 30.60 22.98 18.00
C LEU A 94 29.51 24.03 18.25
N ILE A 95 29.82 25.10 19.01
CA ILE A 95 28.93 26.26 19.19
C ILE A 95 28.73 26.99 17.85
N SER A 96 29.81 27.19 17.08
CA SER A 96 29.74 27.75 15.72
C SER A 96 28.81 26.93 14.84
N LEU A 97 29.00 25.60 14.79
CA LEU A 97 28.14 24.69 14.03
C LEU A 97 26.67 24.76 14.49
N GLY A 98 26.43 24.75 15.80
CA GLY A 98 25.08 24.86 16.37
C GLY A 98 24.37 26.16 15.97
N ARG A 99 25.09 27.28 15.93
CA ARG A 99 24.56 28.57 15.46
C ARG A 99 24.20 28.53 13.98
N ARG A 100 25.08 27.95 13.14
CA ARG A 100 24.84 27.81 11.69
C ARG A 100 23.65 26.90 11.39
N LEU A 101 23.50 25.80 12.13
CA LEU A 101 22.33 24.92 12.06
C LEU A 101 21.04 25.63 12.48
N ASN A 102 21.09 26.41 13.55
CA ASN A 102 19.95 27.21 13.99
C ASN A 102 19.54 28.25 12.96
N ASN A 103 20.50 28.87 12.26
CA ASN A 103 20.20 29.76 11.13
C ASN A 103 19.53 29.02 9.96
N ALA A 104 19.99 27.80 9.65
CA ALA A 104 19.39 26.96 8.62
C ALA A 104 17.95 26.52 8.97
N LEU A 105 17.67 26.26 10.26
CA LEU A 105 16.35 25.86 10.74
C LEU A 105 15.37 27.01 10.93
N ARG A 106 15.86 28.23 11.16
CA ARG A 106 15.02 29.45 11.22
C ARG A 106 14.30 29.64 9.88
N GLY A 107 15.03 29.56 8.77
CA GLY A 107 14.46 29.68 7.43
C GLY A 107 13.52 30.89 7.27
N GLU A 108 12.50 30.74 6.43
CA GLU A 108 11.35 31.68 6.31
C GLU A 108 10.11 31.23 7.12
N GLY A 109 10.21 30.17 7.93
CA GLY A 109 9.08 29.55 8.64
C GLY A 109 8.77 30.16 10.03
N PRO A 110 7.73 29.67 10.74
CA PRO A 110 7.20 30.27 11.98
C PRO A 110 8.21 30.28 13.15
N LYS A 111 8.39 31.38 13.88
CA LYS A 111 9.42 31.50 14.95
C LYS A 111 9.17 30.54 16.13
N GLY A 112 9.78 29.35 16.10
CA GLY A 112 9.72 28.35 17.18
C GLY A 112 11.00 28.27 18.02
N ARG A 113 10.96 27.52 19.13
CA ARG A 113 12.12 27.25 19.98
C ARG A 113 13.14 26.39 19.24
N LEU A 114 14.39 26.84 19.20
CA LEU A 114 15.48 26.15 18.50
C LEU A 114 16.20 25.15 19.41
N PRO A 115 16.79 24.08 18.84
CA PRO A 115 17.51 23.06 19.62
C PRO A 115 18.79 23.60 20.24
N ASP A 116 19.14 23.03 21.40
CA ASP A 116 20.45 23.22 22.03
C ASP A 116 21.44 22.14 21.52
N TRP A 117 22.16 22.49 20.46
CA TRP A 117 23.10 21.59 19.77
C TRP A 117 24.39 21.23 20.55
N PRO A 118 25.08 22.20 21.21
CA PRO A 118 26.46 21.99 21.67
C PRO A 118 26.67 20.81 22.62
N ALA A 119 25.72 20.54 23.54
CA ALA A 119 25.85 19.44 24.50
C ALA A 119 25.90 18.07 23.82
N LEU A 120 25.05 17.85 22.82
CA LEU A 120 24.95 16.56 22.11
C LEU A 120 25.99 16.40 21.02
N LEU A 121 26.32 17.49 20.33
CA LEU A 121 27.40 17.48 19.36
C LEU A 121 28.75 17.17 20.02
N ARG A 122 28.96 17.58 21.28
CA ARG A 122 30.17 17.27 22.05
C ARG A 122 30.33 15.77 22.27
N LEU A 123 29.28 15.10 22.74
CA LEU A 123 29.26 13.65 22.95
C LEU A 123 29.60 12.88 21.66
N LEU A 124 29.05 13.32 20.53
CA LEU A 124 29.34 12.74 19.22
C LEU A 124 30.79 13.00 18.77
N ALA A 125 31.31 14.22 18.97
CA ALA A 125 32.64 14.61 18.53
C ALA A 125 33.75 13.90 19.32
N GLU A 126 33.59 13.80 20.65
CA GLU A 126 34.50 13.05 21.52
C GLU A 126 34.54 11.58 21.09
N ARG A 127 33.38 10.94 20.92
CA ARG A 127 33.30 9.55 20.48
C ARG A 127 33.92 9.34 19.09
N ALA A 128 33.65 10.24 18.14
CA ALA A 128 34.21 10.18 16.80
C ALA A 128 35.74 10.36 16.80
N ALA A 129 36.30 11.14 17.72
CA ALA A 129 37.74 11.38 17.83
C ALA A 129 38.51 10.15 18.34
N HIS A 130 37.86 9.25 19.09
CA HIS A 130 38.47 8.06 19.68
C HIS A 130 38.60 6.85 18.73
N GLU A 131 37.96 6.83 17.56
CA GLU A 131 38.11 5.73 16.58
C GLU A 131 39.38 5.87 15.70
N ARG A 132 39.96 4.71 15.32
CA ARG A 132 41.26 4.58 14.62
C ARG A 132 41.24 5.14 13.18
N ALA A 133 40.06 5.23 12.57
CA ALA A 133 39.85 5.74 11.20
C ALA A 133 39.22 7.15 11.23
N SER A 134 40.07 8.19 11.26
CA SER A 134 39.59 9.58 11.14
C SER A 134 38.71 9.75 9.89
N GLY A 135 37.43 10.08 10.10
CA GLY A 135 36.46 10.42 9.06
C GLY A 135 35.45 9.33 8.66
N TYR A 136 35.62 8.08 9.10
CA TYR A 136 34.74 6.97 8.69
C TYR A 136 33.84 6.40 9.80
N SER A 137 33.92 6.89 11.03
CA SER A 137 32.99 6.55 12.12
C SER A 137 31.56 7.01 11.80
N VAL A 138 30.56 6.32 12.35
CA VAL A 138 29.15 6.69 12.14
C VAL A 138 28.86 8.07 12.72
N GLU A 139 29.42 8.35 13.90
CA GLU A 139 29.36 9.62 14.63
C GLU A 139 29.94 10.76 13.80
N GLY A 140 31.14 10.57 13.23
CA GLY A 140 31.79 11.55 12.37
C GLY A 140 30.98 11.81 11.10
N ARG A 141 30.46 10.76 10.45
CA ARG A 141 29.58 10.91 9.29
C ARG A 141 28.32 11.68 9.64
N LEU A 142 27.69 11.40 10.78
CA LEU A 142 26.50 12.13 11.26
C LEU A 142 26.82 13.61 11.45
N LEU A 143 27.92 13.95 12.13
CA LEU A 143 28.37 15.33 12.30
C LEU A 143 28.61 16.02 10.96
N PHE A 144 29.25 15.35 10.00
CA PHE A 144 29.44 15.90 8.65
C PHE A 144 28.14 16.12 7.89
N GLU A 145 27.10 15.29 8.07
CA GLU A 145 25.78 15.57 7.49
C GLU A 145 25.15 16.83 8.12
N LEU A 146 25.29 17.04 9.43
CA LEU A 146 24.81 18.26 10.08
C LEU A 146 25.56 19.50 9.55
N GLN A 147 26.88 19.43 9.38
CA GLN A 147 27.63 20.51 8.75
C GLN A 147 27.19 20.73 7.30
N ARG A 148 26.88 19.69 6.53
CA ARG A 148 26.34 19.84 5.17
C ARG A 148 24.97 20.52 5.17
N ALA A 149 24.13 20.28 6.17
CA ALA A 149 22.87 21.01 6.33
C ALA A 149 23.11 22.52 6.53
N ALA A 150 24.05 22.89 7.42
CA ALA A 150 24.43 24.29 7.63
C ALA A 150 25.03 24.93 6.35
N VAL A 151 25.97 24.25 5.69
CA VAL A 151 26.58 24.71 4.44
C VAL A 151 25.56 24.82 3.31
N ALA A 152 24.54 23.95 3.28
CA ALA A 152 23.49 24.02 2.28
C ALA A 152 22.64 25.27 2.37
N TRP A 153 22.45 25.77 3.60
CA TRP A 153 21.84 27.07 3.82
C TRP A 153 22.77 28.20 3.40
N GLU A 154 24.06 28.15 3.73
CA GLU A 154 24.97 29.27 3.47
C GLU A 154 25.38 29.42 2.00
N LYS A 155 25.49 28.32 1.27
CA LYS A 155 26.01 28.29 -0.10
C LYS A 155 24.92 27.80 -1.07
N PRO A 156 24.26 28.73 -1.79
CA PRO A 156 23.38 28.41 -2.90
C PRO A 156 24.09 27.52 -3.93
N GLN A 157 23.31 26.65 -4.57
CA GLN A 157 23.78 25.88 -5.70
C GLN A 157 23.49 26.62 -6.99
N GLY A 158 24.39 26.48 -7.95
CA GLY A 158 24.20 26.91 -9.33
C GLY A 158 24.23 25.73 -10.30
N VAL A 159 23.68 25.97 -11.48
CA VAL A 159 23.74 25.07 -12.62
C VAL A 159 24.38 25.78 -13.79
N VAL A 160 25.26 25.07 -14.50
CA VAL A 160 25.79 25.48 -15.80
C VAL A 160 24.87 24.91 -16.87
N ASP A 161 24.16 25.75 -17.60
CA ASP A 161 23.22 25.34 -18.64
C ASP A 161 23.62 25.90 -20.02
N LEU A 162 24.60 25.24 -20.63
CA LEU A 162 25.10 25.58 -21.96
C LEU A 162 24.03 25.39 -23.05
N ALA A 163 23.16 24.39 -22.90
CA ALA A 163 22.12 24.09 -23.88
C ALA A 163 21.03 25.17 -23.89
N SER A 164 20.56 25.61 -22.71
CA SER A 164 19.61 26.71 -22.61
C SER A 164 20.22 28.05 -23.02
N TRP A 165 21.51 28.29 -22.74
CA TRP A 165 22.20 29.48 -23.22
C TRP A 165 22.27 29.51 -24.76
N MET A 166 22.67 28.40 -25.40
CA MET A 166 22.70 28.30 -26.86
C MET A 166 21.30 28.45 -27.48
N SER A 167 20.31 27.72 -26.97
CA SER A 167 18.94 27.75 -27.51
C SER A 167 18.20 29.06 -27.26
N SER A 168 18.59 29.83 -26.24
CA SER A 168 18.07 31.18 -25.98
C SER A 168 18.83 32.29 -26.71
N TRP A 169 19.81 31.94 -27.56
CA TRP A 169 20.66 32.89 -28.27
C TRP A 169 21.33 33.90 -27.32
N GLY A 170 21.81 33.40 -26.18
CA GLY A 170 22.52 34.21 -25.19
C GLY A 170 21.64 35.06 -24.25
N LYS A 171 20.30 34.94 -24.32
CA LYS A 171 19.39 35.70 -23.44
C LYS A 171 19.35 35.17 -22.01
N LEU A 172 19.61 33.89 -21.79
CA LEU A 172 19.68 33.27 -20.47
C LEU A 172 21.13 33.18 -20.00
N PRO A 173 21.45 33.42 -18.72
CA PRO A 173 22.82 33.30 -18.22
C PRO A 173 23.29 31.83 -18.24
N VAL A 174 24.58 31.62 -18.56
CA VAL A 174 25.21 30.28 -18.56
C VAL A 174 25.18 29.65 -17.17
N VAL A 175 25.32 30.46 -16.11
CA VAL A 175 25.26 30.00 -14.72
C VAL A 175 23.98 30.55 -14.08
N ARG A 176 23.10 29.65 -13.64
CA ARG A 176 21.83 29.99 -12.97
C ARG A 176 21.84 29.48 -11.53
N THR A 177 21.47 30.32 -10.56
CA THR A 177 21.30 29.91 -9.16
C THR A 177 20.00 29.13 -8.97
N LEU A 178 20.00 28.15 -8.07
CA LEU A 178 18.87 27.26 -7.74
C LEU A 178 18.29 27.57 -6.34
N PRO A 179 17.60 28.70 -6.14
CA PRO A 179 17.15 29.13 -4.82
C PRO A 179 16.16 28.14 -4.18
N ALA A 180 15.28 27.52 -4.98
CA ALA A 180 14.25 26.59 -4.49
C ALA A 180 14.81 25.34 -3.78
N THR A 181 16.07 24.97 -4.07
CA THR A 181 16.67 23.71 -3.56
C THR A 181 17.24 23.83 -2.15
N ARG A 182 17.32 25.04 -1.60
CA ARG A 182 18.05 25.33 -0.36
C ARG A 182 17.42 24.62 0.84
N GLU A 183 16.14 24.85 1.08
CA GLU A 183 15.36 24.27 2.18
C GLU A 183 15.32 22.74 2.07
N LEU A 184 15.14 22.23 0.84
CA LEU A 184 15.10 20.80 0.57
C LEU A 184 16.42 20.10 0.91
N ARG A 185 17.56 20.72 0.58
CA ARG A 185 18.87 20.16 0.91
C ARG A 185 19.09 20.11 2.42
N VAL A 186 18.72 21.16 3.15
CA VAL A 186 18.79 21.18 4.62
C VAL A 186 17.99 20.02 5.20
N ALA A 187 16.74 19.86 4.76
CA ALA A 187 15.87 18.76 5.17
C ALA A 187 16.48 17.38 4.87
N ARG A 188 17.03 17.18 3.67
CA ARG A 188 17.66 15.91 3.27
C ARG A 188 18.87 15.55 4.11
N TYR A 189 19.76 16.50 4.39
CA TYR A 189 20.94 16.24 5.23
C TYR A 189 20.55 15.96 6.69
N LEU A 190 19.54 16.65 7.23
CA LEU A 190 19.00 16.37 8.57
C LEU A 190 18.36 14.97 8.64
N ARG A 191 17.55 14.59 7.66
CA ARG A 191 16.99 13.23 7.56
C ARG A 191 18.09 12.17 7.42
N ALA A 192 19.13 12.45 6.63
CA ALA A 192 20.30 11.58 6.49
C ALA A 192 21.11 11.46 7.80
N ALA A 193 21.11 12.49 8.66
CA ALA A 193 21.68 12.43 10.00
C ALA A 193 20.79 11.60 10.94
N ALA A 194 19.46 11.83 10.94
CA ALA A 194 18.49 11.08 11.74
C ALA A 194 18.55 9.57 11.47
N ASN A 195 18.63 9.17 10.19
CA ASN A 195 18.75 7.77 9.77
C ASN A 195 20.02 7.07 10.26
N LYS A 196 21.07 7.83 10.64
CA LYS A 196 22.34 7.28 11.15
C LYS A 196 22.30 7.05 12.67
N VAL A 197 21.37 7.67 13.41
CA VAL A 197 21.30 7.58 14.90
C VAL A 197 21.25 6.15 15.41
N ARG A 198 20.55 5.25 14.70
CA ARG A 198 20.46 3.83 15.06
C ARG A 198 21.80 3.10 15.11
N TYR A 199 22.79 3.57 14.34
CA TYR A 199 24.12 2.97 14.25
C TYR A 199 25.14 3.67 15.16
N VAL A 200 24.74 4.73 15.86
CA VAL A 200 25.61 5.51 16.75
C VAL A 200 25.83 4.73 18.06
N ARG A 201 27.09 4.69 18.51
CA ARG A 201 27.54 4.01 19.74
C ARG A 201 27.41 4.92 20.97
N LEU A 202 26.17 5.36 21.24
CA LEU A 202 25.79 6.10 22.44
C LEU A 202 25.04 5.21 23.43
N SER A 203 25.00 5.64 24.70
CA SER A 203 24.16 5.05 25.75
C SER A 203 22.67 5.06 25.33
N GLY A 204 21.87 4.14 25.88
CA GLY A 204 20.43 4.09 25.64
C GLY A 204 19.71 5.45 25.80
N PRO A 205 19.87 6.17 26.93
CA PRO A 205 19.22 7.46 27.12
C PRO A 205 19.73 8.55 26.17
N ASP A 206 21.04 8.67 25.94
CA ASP A 206 21.60 9.71 25.05
C ASP A 206 21.17 9.49 23.60
N ARG A 207 21.12 8.23 23.16
CA ARG A 207 20.64 7.88 21.82
C ARG A 207 19.16 8.23 21.64
N LYS A 208 18.32 7.98 22.64
CA LYS A 208 16.89 8.38 22.61
C LYS A 208 16.75 9.90 22.53
N LEU A 209 17.56 10.64 23.30
CA LEU A 209 17.54 12.10 23.30
C LEU A 209 17.98 12.65 21.93
N LEU A 210 19.08 12.12 21.37
CA LEU A 210 19.54 12.47 20.02
C LEU A 210 18.49 12.14 18.95
N ALA A 211 17.86 10.97 19.04
CA ALA A 211 16.79 10.58 18.12
C ALA A 211 15.60 11.56 18.19
N LYS A 212 15.17 11.95 19.39
CA LYS A 212 14.08 12.92 19.60
C LYS A 212 14.43 14.31 19.03
N LEU A 213 15.66 14.79 19.27
CA LEU A 213 16.11 16.07 18.72
C LEU A 213 16.18 16.03 17.18
N LEU A 214 16.75 14.99 16.60
CA LEU A 214 16.84 14.88 15.14
C LEU A 214 15.47 14.65 14.49
N ALA A 215 14.53 13.98 15.16
CA ALA A 215 13.16 13.86 14.69
C ALA A 215 12.47 15.24 14.63
N THR A 216 12.47 15.98 15.74
CA THR A 216 11.85 17.33 15.82
C THR A 216 12.47 18.33 14.83
N THR A 217 13.80 18.28 14.65
CA THR A 217 14.47 19.15 13.66
C THR A 217 14.22 18.75 12.22
N THR A 218 14.08 17.45 11.94
CA THR A 218 13.70 16.96 10.59
C THR A 218 12.26 17.36 10.25
N GLU A 219 11.34 17.24 11.20
CA GLU A 219 9.95 17.70 11.07
C GLU A 219 9.87 19.21 10.84
N ARG A 220 10.66 19.98 11.60
CA ARG A 220 10.78 21.42 11.40
C ARG A 220 11.32 21.77 10.01
N ALA A 221 12.33 21.06 9.53
CA ALA A 221 12.87 21.25 8.19
C ALA A 221 11.86 20.87 7.10
N ALA A 222 11.06 19.81 7.30
CA ALA A 222 9.97 19.44 6.41
C ALA A 222 8.92 20.56 6.32
N HIS A 223 8.54 21.14 7.45
CA HIS A 223 7.62 22.27 7.49
C HIS A 223 8.16 23.49 6.72
N ASN A 224 9.45 23.83 6.88
CA ASN A 224 10.08 24.91 6.11
C ASN A 224 10.03 24.64 4.59
N VAL A 225 10.24 23.39 4.15
CA VAL A 225 10.12 23.00 2.74
C VAL A 225 8.69 23.21 2.23
N ARG A 226 7.67 22.74 2.98
CA ARG A 226 6.26 22.95 2.60
C ARG A 226 5.93 24.43 2.50
N HIS A 227 6.33 25.23 3.48
CA HIS A 227 6.10 26.67 3.51
C HIS A 227 6.72 27.39 2.30
N ALA A 228 7.93 27.00 1.89
CA ALA A 228 8.62 27.62 0.75
C ALA A 228 8.07 27.19 -0.62
N LEU A 229 7.63 25.94 -0.76
CA LEU A 229 7.27 25.35 -2.05
C LEU A 229 5.76 25.35 -2.35
N LYS A 230 4.90 25.23 -1.32
CA LYS A 230 3.43 25.18 -1.49
C LYS A 230 2.88 26.40 -2.25
N PRO A 231 3.23 27.65 -1.90
CA PRO A 231 2.74 28.83 -2.63
C PRO A 231 3.22 28.93 -4.09
N ARG A 232 4.30 28.23 -4.44
CA ARG A 232 4.78 28.15 -5.84
C ARG A 232 3.96 27.14 -6.62
N LEU A 233 3.73 25.96 -6.03
CA LEU A 233 2.84 24.95 -6.62
C LEU A 233 1.42 25.49 -6.84
N ASP A 234 0.87 26.20 -5.86
CA ASP A 234 -0.44 26.83 -5.96
C ASP A 234 -0.51 27.82 -7.14
N ARG A 235 0.42 28.77 -7.21
CA ARG A 235 0.46 29.77 -8.30
C ARG A 235 0.66 29.12 -9.67
N ALA A 236 1.55 28.13 -9.76
CA ALA A 236 1.76 27.40 -11.00
C ALA A 236 0.48 26.70 -11.47
N PHE A 237 -0.32 26.13 -10.56
CA PHE A 237 -1.58 25.47 -10.89
C PHE A 237 -2.65 26.47 -11.31
N ASP A 238 -2.74 27.62 -10.66
CA ASP A 238 -3.71 28.66 -11.01
C ASP A 238 -3.43 29.24 -12.40
N GLU A 239 -2.17 29.55 -12.71
CA GLU A 239 -1.78 30.12 -14.00
C GLU A 239 -2.01 29.18 -15.20
N VAL A 240 -1.86 27.87 -15.00
CA VAL A 240 -2.04 26.87 -16.07
C VAL A 240 -3.48 26.39 -16.21
N GLY A 241 -4.39 26.87 -15.37
CA GLY A 241 -5.81 26.54 -15.42
C GLY A 241 -6.18 25.23 -14.69
N LEU A 242 -5.32 24.73 -13.79
CA LEU A 242 -5.63 23.63 -12.88
C LEU A 242 -6.41 24.15 -11.66
N VAL A 243 -7.57 24.74 -11.94
CA VAL A 243 -8.40 25.42 -10.93
C VAL A 243 -9.56 24.51 -10.52
N ALA A 244 -9.77 24.41 -9.22
CA ALA A 244 -10.89 23.68 -8.64
C ALA A 244 -12.18 24.51 -8.70
N ARG A 245 -13.31 23.89 -9.05
CA ARG A 245 -14.62 24.58 -9.19
C ARG A 245 -15.63 24.26 -8.09
N SER A 246 -15.29 23.34 -7.19
CA SER A 246 -16.16 22.91 -6.08
C SER A 246 -15.34 22.52 -4.85
N GLY A 247 -15.96 22.48 -3.67
CA GLY A 247 -15.32 21.99 -2.44
C GLY A 247 -14.54 20.69 -2.60
N PRO A 248 -15.13 19.62 -3.15
CA PRO A 248 -14.42 18.36 -3.40
C PRO A 248 -13.24 18.49 -4.36
N GLU A 249 -13.32 19.34 -5.38
CA GLU A 249 -12.21 19.60 -6.30
C GLU A 249 -11.09 20.42 -5.62
N ARG A 250 -11.43 21.36 -4.71
CA ARG A 250 -10.44 22.14 -3.93
C ARG A 250 -9.66 21.23 -2.99
N LEU A 251 -10.37 20.36 -2.29
CA LEU A 251 -9.75 19.30 -1.49
C LEU A 251 -8.89 18.37 -2.36
N GLY A 252 -9.35 18.01 -3.56
CA GLY A 252 -8.56 17.25 -4.54
C GLY A 252 -7.27 17.95 -4.96
N ARG A 253 -7.32 19.27 -5.19
CA ARG A 253 -6.15 20.11 -5.54
C ARG A 253 -5.12 20.14 -4.42
N GLU A 254 -5.57 20.35 -3.20
CA GLU A 254 -4.68 20.33 -2.02
C GLU A 254 -4.03 18.96 -1.83
N LYS A 255 -4.78 17.87 -2.00
CA LYS A 255 -4.23 16.50 -1.96
C LYS A 255 -3.12 16.31 -3.00
N VAL A 256 -3.33 16.78 -4.23
CA VAL A 256 -2.28 16.73 -5.26
C VAL A 256 -1.06 17.51 -4.79
N ILE A 257 -1.21 18.73 -4.30
CA ILE A 257 -0.08 19.56 -3.86
C ILE A 257 0.68 18.91 -2.70
N GLU A 258 -0.02 18.41 -1.68
CA GLU A 258 0.62 17.73 -0.56
C GLU A 258 1.30 16.43 -1.00
N GLU A 259 0.70 15.64 -1.89
CA GLU A 259 1.33 14.45 -2.48
C GLU A 259 2.62 14.81 -3.23
N LEU A 260 2.62 15.90 -4.00
CA LEU A 260 3.83 16.38 -4.69
C LEU A 260 4.91 16.86 -3.72
N LEU A 261 4.53 17.54 -2.63
CA LEU A 261 5.46 17.97 -1.58
C LEU A 261 6.06 16.77 -0.84
N ASP A 262 5.28 15.73 -0.58
CA ASP A 262 5.73 14.48 0.01
C ASP A 262 6.77 13.80 -0.91
N HIS A 263 6.46 13.70 -2.21
CA HIS A 263 7.40 13.16 -3.20
C HIS A 263 8.71 13.98 -3.25
N ILE A 264 8.62 15.30 -3.19
CA ILE A 264 9.80 16.18 -3.13
C ILE A 264 10.62 15.91 -1.87
N PHE A 265 9.98 15.78 -0.70
CA PHE A 265 10.67 15.55 0.58
C PHE A 265 11.31 14.16 0.66
N GLU A 266 10.67 13.13 0.08
CA GLU A 266 11.16 11.76 0.09
C GLU A 266 12.25 11.50 -0.94
N ARG A 267 12.02 11.92 -2.19
CA ARG A 267 12.91 11.59 -3.32
C ARG A 267 13.91 12.71 -3.62
N GLY A 268 13.61 13.94 -3.24
CA GLY A 268 14.45 15.11 -3.48
C GLY A 268 14.29 15.75 -4.86
N TYR A 269 13.35 15.26 -5.67
CA TYR A 269 13.02 15.79 -6.99
C TYR A 269 11.58 15.44 -7.37
N LEU A 270 11.04 16.13 -8.37
CA LEU A 270 9.72 15.89 -8.95
C LEU A 270 9.85 15.72 -10.48
N SER A 271 8.94 14.97 -11.11
CA SER A 271 8.93 14.74 -12.57
C SER A 271 7.50 14.81 -13.11
N LEU A 272 7.37 14.87 -14.44
CA LEU A 272 6.08 14.81 -15.14
C LEU A 272 5.25 13.59 -14.72
N ASP A 273 5.87 12.42 -14.57
CA ASP A 273 5.16 11.19 -14.17
C ASP A 273 4.51 11.33 -12.79
N ASN A 274 5.23 11.91 -11.82
CA ASN A 274 4.70 12.14 -10.48
C ASN A 274 3.55 13.15 -10.50
N LEU A 275 3.67 14.23 -11.30
CA LEU A 275 2.62 15.23 -11.48
C LEU A 275 1.36 14.61 -12.10
N ARG A 276 1.54 13.87 -13.19
CA ARG A 276 0.45 13.17 -13.88
C ARG A 276 -0.24 12.18 -12.96
N ASP A 277 0.53 11.32 -12.30
CA ASP A 277 -0.02 10.26 -11.46
C ASP A 277 -0.79 10.84 -10.26
N ALA A 278 -0.29 11.92 -9.66
CA ALA A 278 -1.01 12.64 -8.60
C ALA A 278 -2.35 13.19 -9.11
N VAL A 279 -2.39 13.82 -10.29
CA VAL A 279 -3.64 14.31 -10.91
C VAL A 279 -4.57 13.15 -11.31
N SER A 280 -4.03 12.04 -11.80
CA SER A 280 -4.79 10.84 -12.19
C SER A 280 -5.49 10.20 -10.98
N ARG A 281 -4.85 10.15 -9.81
CA ARG A 281 -5.41 9.52 -8.60
C ARG A 281 -6.38 10.42 -7.83
N ASN A 282 -6.23 11.74 -7.93
CA ASN A 282 -7.03 12.69 -7.17
C ASN A 282 -8.22 13.24 -7.97
N GLN A 283 -9.08 14.00 -7.30
CA GLN A 283 -10.33 14.53 -7.88
C GLN A 283 -10.15 15.82 -8.69
N LEU A 284 -8.99 16.47 -8.64
CA LEU A 284 -8.66 17.55 -9.55
C LEU A 284 -8.37 16.97 -10.94
N LYS A 285 -9.16 17.34 -11.95
CA LYS A 285 -9.09 16.80 -13.32
C LYS A 285 -8.94 17.93 -14.33
N LEU A 286 -8.32 17.63 -15.46
CA LEU A 286 -8.11 18.56 -16.58
C LEU A 286 -9.42 18.83 -17.32
N ASP A 287 -9.63 20.07 -17.77
CA ASP A 287 -10.69 20.37 -18.73
C ASP A 287 -10.33 19.82 -20.13
N ASP A 288 -11.35 19.66 -20.97
CA ASP A 288 -11.15 19.33 -22.40
C ASP A 288 -10.40 20.47 -23.11
N LEU A 289 -9.67 20.14 -24.17
CA LEU A 289 -8.94 21.12 -24.99
C LEU A 289 -9.91 22.13 -25.61
N SER A 290 -9.62 23.42 -25.43
CA SER A 290 -10.47 24.51 -25.93
C SER A 290 -10.30 24.79 -27.43
N GLY A 291 -9.19 24.35 -28.04
CA GLY A 291 -8.95 24.48 -29.49
C GLY A 291 -7.56 24.02 -29.97
N ALA A 292 -7.32 24.18 -31.27
CA ALA A 292 -6.09 23.72 -31.95
C ALA A 292 -4.80 24.38 -31.41
N GLY A 293 -4.90 25.60 -30.86
CA GLY A 293 -3.76 26.30 -30.24
C GLY A 293 -3.23 25.59 -28.99
N GLU A 294 -4.11 25.00 -28.18
CA GLU A 294 -3.71 24.15 -27.04
C GLU A 294 -3.14 22.82 -27.50
N LEU A 295 -3.58 22.31 -28.65
CA LEU A 295 -3.00 21.12 -29.27
C LEU A 295 -1.54 21.36 -29.66
N TYR A 296 -1.11 22.59 -29.97
CA TYR A 296 0.31 22.92 -30.19
C TYR A 296 1.06 23.20 -28.89
N ARG A 297 0.51 24.02 -27.99
CA ARG A 297 1.14 24.44 -26.72
C ARG A 297 1.19 23.34 -25.66
N GLY A 298 0.31 22.35 -25.76
CA GLY A 298 0.07 21.32 -24.76
C GLY A 298 -1.16 21.63 -23.88
N ASP A 299 -1.73 20.58 -23.32
CA ASP A 299 -2.81 20.64 -22.33
C ASP A 299 -2.36 21.31 -21.01
N ALA A 300 -3.26 21.44 -20.03
CA ALA A 300 -2.93 22.03 -18.74
C ALA A 300 -1.81 21.27 -18.00
N LEU A 301 -1.67 19.95 -18.21
CA LEU A 301 -0.59 19.15 -17.62
C LEU A 301 0.78 19.51 -18.23
N LEU A 302 0.88 19.62 -19.56
CA LEU A 302 2.13 20.03 -20.23
C LEU A 302 2.49 21.50 -19.99
N ARG A 303 1.49 22.36 -19.80
CA ARG A 303 1.72 23.74 -19.34
C ARG A 303 2.22 23.77 -17.90
N ALA A 304 1.66 22.95 -17.01
CA ALA A 304 2.16 22.77 -15.65
C ALA A 304 3.61 22.26 -15.65
N ASP A 305 3.93 21.27 -16.49
CA ASP A 305 5.30 20.75 -16.66
C ASP A 305 6.30 21.85 -17.05
N ALA A 306 5.92 22.71 -18.01
CA ALA A 306 6.75 23.83 -18.43
C ALA A 306 6.90 24.89 -17.33
N LYS A 307 5.82 25.22 -16.62
CA LYS A 307 5.80 26.24 -15.56
C LYS A 307 6.58 25.79 -14.33
N LEU A 308 6.36 24.56 -13.86
CA LEU A 308 7.05 23.99 -12.69
C LEU A 308 8.54 23.82 -12.95
N HIS A 309 8.95 23.51 -14.18
CA HIS A 309 10.37 23.49 -14.55
C HIS A 309 11.07 24.84 -14.32
N LEU A 310 10.34 25.95 -14.48
CA LEU A 310 10.88 27.29 -14.23
C LEU A 310 10.79 27.69 -12.75
N GLU A 311 9.67 27.45 -12.08
CA GLU A 311 9.46 27.90 -10.69
C GLU A 311 10.18 27.05 -9.63
N LEU A 312 10.28 25.74 -9.90
CA LEU A 312 10.91 24.75 -9.04
C LEU A 312 12.22 24.25 -9.64
N ASP A 313 12.97 25.17 -10.24
CA ASP A 313 14.23 24.83 -10.88
C ASP A 313 15.20 24.11 -9.93
N GLY A 314 15.80 23.03 -10.43
CA GLY A 314 16.65 22.13 -9.65
C GLY A 314 15.92 21.12 -8.77
N ILE A 315 14.59 21.24 -8.61
CA ILE A 315 13.71 20.25 -7.97
C ILE A 315 12.87 19.53 -9.02
N TYR A 316 12.20 20.27 -9.91
CA TYR A 316 11.32 19.71 -10.94
C TYR A 316 12.10 19.41 -12.22
N ARG A 317 12.02 18.15 -12.66
CA ARG A 317 12.55 17.68 -13.93
C ARG A 317 11.43 17.64 -14.96
N ARG A 318 11.59 18.45 -16.00
CA ARG A 318 10.70 18.46 -17.15
C ARG A 318 10.60 17.07 -17.80
N GLY A 319 9.41 16.71 -18.28
CA GLY A 319 9.18 15.44 -18.96
C GLY A 319 10.09 15.24 -20.17
N ASP A 320 10.54 14.00 -20.37
CA ASP A 320 11.32 13.62 -21.55
C ASP A 320 10.48 13.82 -22.83
N VAL A 321 11.14 13.95 -23.99
CA VAL A 321 10.47 14.30 -25.26
C VAL A 321 9.37 13.28 -25.62
N TYR A 322 9.63 11.99 -25.46
CA TYR A 322 8.66 10.94 -25.78
C TYR A 322 7.42 10.98 -24.87
N LEU A 323 7.57 11.27 -23.56
CA LEU A 323 6.45 11.42 -22.64
C LEU A 323 5.59 12.63 -22.97
N ARG A 324 6.23 13.76 -23.28
CA ARG A 324 5.51 14.98 -23.70
C ARG A 324 4.80 14.79 -25.03
N GLY A 325 5.46 14.12 -25.98
CA GLY A 325 4.87 13.73 -27.26
C GLY A 325 3.66 12.81 -27.05
N LEU A 326 3.80 11.78 -26.21
CA LEU A 326 2.72 10.86 -25.88
C LEU A 326 1.53 11.57 -25.21
N GLN A 327 1.77 12.45 -24.23
CA GLN A 327 0.71 13.24 -23.60
C GLN A 327 0.00 14.14 -24.61
N LYS A 328 0.76 14.77 -25.52
CA LYS A 328 0.20 15.62 -26.56
C LYS A 328 -0.65 14.79 -27.54
N LEU A 329 -0.17 13.63 -27.97
CA LEU A 329 -0.91 12.74 -28.87
C LEU A 329 -2.15 12.15 -28.19
N SER A 330 -2.06 11.76 -26.91
CA SER A 330 -3.17 11.20 -26.14
C SER A 330 -4.23 12.25 -25.76
N SER A 331 -3.87 13.52 -25.70
CA SER A 331 -4.82 14.62 -25.47
C SER A 331 -5.87 14.77 -26.57
N VAL A 332 -5.60 14.29 -27.79
CA VAL A 332 -6.56 14.33 -28.89
C VAL A 332 -7.69 13.29 -28.70
N PRO A 333 -7.42 11.98 -28.58
CA PRO A 333 -8.46 10.98 -28.34
C PRO A 333 -9.11 11.12 -26.95
N PHE A 334 -8.45 11.68 -25.94
CA PHE A 334 -9.00 11.72 -24.58
C PHE A 334 -9.50 13.08 -24.11
N GLY A 335 -8.91 14.17 -24.61
CA GLY A 335 -9.21 15.55 -24.22
C GLY A 335 -10.07 16.31 -25.23
N THR A 336 -10.60 15.65 -26.25
CA THR A 336 -11.59 16.24 -27.18
C THR A 336 -12.85 15.39 -27.26
N ARG A 337 -14.01 16.03 -27.48
CA ARG A 337 -15.30 15.32 -27.59
C ARG A 337 -15.31 14.33 -28.76
N ILE A 338 -14.85 14.76 -29.93
CA ILE A 338 -14.83 13.93 -31.15
C ILE A 338 -13.81 12.79 -31.00
N GLY A 339 -12.59 13.08 -30.56
CA GLY A 339 -11.55 12.06 -30.38
C GLY A 339 -11.98 10.97 -29.40
N ARG A 340 -12.67 11.37 -28.31
CA ARG A 340 -13.21 10.45 -27.32
C ARG A 340 -14.38 9.64 -27.84
N ALA A 341 -15.26 10.24 -28.64
CA ALA A 341 -16.30 9.51 -29.34
C ALA A 341 -15.71 8.46 -30.29
N VAL A 342 -14.73 8.82 -31.13
CA VAL A 342 -14.06 7.86 -32.02
C VAL A 342 -13.38 6.75 -31.23
N THR A 343 -12.74 7.08 -30.12
CA THR A 343 -12.01 6.10 -29.31
C THR A 343 -12.94 5.13 -28.60
N LEU A 344 -13.98 5.63 -27.92
CA LEU A 344 -14.90 4.82 -27.13
C LEU A 344 -15.85 3.99 -28.01
N TYR A 345 -16.35 4.56 -29.11
CA TYR A 345 -17.40 3.93 -29.92
C TYR A 345 -16.86 3.17 -31.15
N ALA A 346 -15.62 3.43 -31.60
CA ALA A 346 -15.04 2.75 -32.76
C ALA A 346 -13.69 2.07 -32.45
N ALA A 347 -12.68 2.84 -32.04
CA ALA A 347 -11.31 2.31 -31.92
C ALA A 347 -11.17 1.21 -30.86
N LEU A 348 -11.77 1.40 -29.67
CA LEU A 348 -11.72 0.40 -28.60
C LEU A 348 -12.50 -0.88 -28.94
N PRO A 349 -13.78 -0.85 -29.36
CA PRO A 349 -14.50 -2.05 -29.75
C PRO A 349 -13.83 -2.83 -30.89
N LEU A 350 -13.42 -2.13 -31.95
CA LEU A 350 -12.76 -2.73 -33.11
C LEU A 350 -11.37 -3.27 -32.75
N GLY A 351 -10.56 -2.47 -32.05
CA GLY A 351 -9.23 -2.87 -31.61
C GLY A 351 -9.27 -4.04 -30.63
N ALA A 352 -10.17 -4.02 -29.65
CA ALA A 352 -10.35 -5.12 -28.71
C ALA A 352 -10.80 -6.41 -29.42
N SER A 353 -11.69 -6.30 -30.40
CA SER A 353 -12.11 -7.42 -31.24
C SER A 353 -10.92 -8.03 -32.00
N PHE A 354 -10.15 -7.20 -32.70
CA PHE A 354 -8.95 -7.65 -33.43
C PHE A 354 -7.96 -8.35 -32.49
N VAL A 355 -7.56 -7.69 -31.40
CA VAL A 355 -6.59 -8.21 -30.43
C VAL A 355 -7.07 -9.51 -29.79
N THR A 356 -8.37 -9.62 -29.48
CA THR A 356 -8.94 -10.82 -28.86
C THR A 356 -8.98 -11.99 -29.84
N LEU A 357 -9.45 -11.78 -31.07
CA LEU A 357 -9.55 -12.84 -32.07
C LEU A 357 -8.18 -13.33 -32.54
N GLU A 358 -7.26 -12.41 -32.82
CA GLU A 358 -5.90 -12.75 -33.23
C GLU A 358 -5.14 -13.39 -32.07
N GLY A 359 -5.26 -12.81 -30.87
CA GLY A 359 -4.66 -13.32 -29.65
C GLY A 359 -5.14 -14.74 -29.31
N LEU A 360 -6.45 -15.00 -29.37
CA LEU A 360 -7.02 -16.33 -29.18
C LEU A 360 -6.61 -17.28 -30.31
N GLY A 361 -6.55 -16.81 -31.55
CA GLY A 361 -6.14 -17.61 -32.70
C GLY A 361 -4.74 -18.20 -32.49
N HIS A 362 -3.82 -17.39 -31.97
CA HIS A 362 -2.47 -17.82 -31.63
C HIS A 362 -2.33 -18.67 -30.35
N ILE A 363 -3.37 -18.74 -29.51
CA ILE A 363 -3.41 -19.64 -28.35
C ILE A 363 -4.02 -20.98 -28.74
N VAL A 364 -5.12 -20.95 -29.49
CA VAL A 364 -5.90 -22.13 -29.87
C VAL A 364 -5.24 -22.88 -31.02
N SER A 365 -4.61 -22.20 -31.99
CA SER A 365 -4.03 -22.88 -33.15
C SER A 365 -2.93 -23.90 -32.80
N PRO A 366 -1.97 -23.62 -31.91
CA PRO A 366 -1.00 -24.64 -31.49
C PRO A 366 -1.65 -25.83 -30.79
N LEU A 367 -2.69 -25.60 -29.97
CA LEU A 367 -3.45 -26.66 -29.30
C LEU A 367 -4.25 -27.51 -30.31
N ALA A 368 -4.89 -26.87 -31.28
CA ALA A 368 -5.64 -27.54 -32.33
C ALA A 368 -4.71 -28.39 -33.20
N GLN A 369 -3.56 -27.84 -33.60
CA GLN A 369 -2.53 -28.56 -34.36
C GLN A 369 -1.94 -29.73 -33.56
N ALA A 370 -1.68 -29.56 -32.26
CA ALA A 370 -1.23 -30.64 -31.39
C ALA A 370 -2.25 -31.77 -31.27
N MET A 371 -3.54 -31.47 -31.42
CA MET A 371 -4.63 -32.46 -31.46
C MET A 371 -4.94 -32.98 -32.89
N GLY A 372 -4.16 -32.60 -33.91
CA GLY A 372 -4.32 -33.05 -35.29
C GLY A 372 -5.39 -32.30 -36.11
N PHE A 373 -5.88 -31.16 -35.61
CA PHE A 373 -6.83 -30.29 -36.33
C PHE A 373 -6.10 -29.19 -37.13
N PRO A 374 -6.67 -28.68 -38.23
CA PRO A 374 -6.10 -27.55 -38.96
C PRO A 374 -6.04 -26.28 -38.12
N ALA A 375 -5.17 -25.33 -38.50
CA ALA A 375 -5.06 -24.04 -37.83
C ALA A 375 -6.41 -23.33 -37.78
N VAL A 376 -6.77 -22.79 -36.61
CA VAL A 376 -8.07 -22.13 -36.41
C VAL A 376 -7.92 -20.65 -36.68
N HIS A 377 -8.43 -20.20 -37.83
CA HIS A 377 -8.52 -18.78 -38.16
C HIS A 377 -9.75 -18.16 -37.50
N LEU A 378 -9.57 -17.61 -36.31
CA LEU A 378 -10.64 -16.93 -35.57
C LEU A 378 -10.95 -15.52 -36.11
N LEU A 379 -9.99 -14.87 -36.77
CA LEU A 379 -10.18 -13.55 -37.37
C LEU A 379 -10.80 -13.67 -38.77
N GLY A 380 -12.13 -13.55 -38.84
CA GLY A 380 -12.89 -13.34 -40.07
C GLY A 380 -13.74 -12.09 -39.94
N LEU A 381 -14.26 -11.55 -41.05
CA LEU A 381 -15.06 -10.32 -41.02
C LEU A 381 -16.29 -10.43 -40.10
N THR A 382 -16.98 -11.58 -40.13
CA THR A 382 -18.16 -11.85 -39.30
C THR A 382 -17.80 -11.95 -37.82
N SER A 383 -16.81 -12.78 -37.46
CA SER A 383 -16.36 -12.91 -36.07
C SER A 383 -15.81 -11.59 -35.54
N PHE A 384 -15.10 -10.82 -36.37
CA PHE A 384 -14.59 -9.48 -36.04
C PHE A 384 -15.72 -8.50 -35.72
N ILE A 385 -16.73 -8.39 -36.58
CA ILE A 385 -17.87 -7.47 -36.35
C ILE A 385 -18.69 -7.92 -35.14
N VAL A 386 -19.01 -9.21 -35.01
CA VAL A 386 -19.78 -9.73 -33.87
C VAL A 386 -19.04 -9.49 -32.56
N THR A 387 -17.75 -9.79 -32.51
CA THR A 387 -16.94 -9.58 -31.31
C THR A 387 -16.78 -8.08 -31.00
N ALA A 388 -16.69 -7.23 -32.02
CA ALA A 388 -16.67 -5.78 -31.83
C ALA A 388 -18.02 -5.25 -31.28
N LEU A 389 -19.16 -5.77 -31.74
CA LEU A 389 -20.48 -5.44 -31.19
C LEU A 389 -20.63 -5.91 -29.74
N VAL A 390 -20.09 -7.08 -29.39
CA VAL A 390 -20.05 -7.56 -27.99
C VAL A 390 -19.22 -6.61 -27.12
N PHE A 391 -18.01 -6.21 -27.55
CA PHE A 391 -17.21 -5.23 -26.82
C PHE A 391 -17.87 -3.86 -26.73
N PHE A 392 -18.52 -3.40 -27.80
CA PHE A 392 -19.31 -2.17 -27.80
C PHE A 392 -20.44 -2.22 -26.76
N ALA A 393 -21.19 -3.33 -26.72
CA ALA A 393 -22.24 -3.55 -25.74
C ALA A 393 -21.68 -3.59 -24.30
N LEU A 394 -20.53 -4.24 -24.08
CA LEU A 394 -19.85 -4.24 -22.79
C LEU A 394 -19.40 -2.84 -22.35
N LEU A 395 -18.92 -2.01 -23.27
CA LEU A 395 -18.42 -0.68 -22.95
C LEU A 395 -19.55 0.30 -22.62
N HIS A 396 -20.72 0.16 -23.25
CA HIS A 396 -21.76 1.21 -23.21
C HIS A 396 -23.07 0.79 -22.54
N SER A 397 -23.31 -0.51 -22.32
CA SER A 397 -24.52 -1.00 -21.63
C SER A 397 -24.21 -1.54 -20.24
N ARG A 398 -24.77 -0.91 -19.20
CA ARG A 398 -24.73 -1.44 -17.82
C ARG A 398 -25.48 -2.77 -17.72
N GLY A 399 -26.61 -2.90 -18.41
CA GLY A 399 -27.39 -4.14 -18.45
C GLY A 399 -26.62 -5.29 -19.09
N PHE A 400 -25.94 -5.05 -20.22
CA PHE A 400 -25.12 -6.07 -20.86
C PHE A 400 -23.92 -6.48 -20.01
N ARG A 401 -23.26 -5.53 -19.31
CA ARG A 401 -22.20 -5.87 -18.35
C ARG A 401 -22.70 -6.74 -17.20
N SER A 402 -23.88 -6.42 -16.64
CA SER A 402 -24.51 -7.24 -15.61
C SER A 402 -24.83 -8.64 -16.12
N PHE A 403 -25.40 -8.75 -17.32
CA PHE A 403 -25.68 -10.03 -17.97
C PHE A 403 -24.40 -10.84 -18.23
N ALA A 404 -23.37 -10.21 -18.81
CA ALA A 404 -22.08 -10.86 -19.04
C ALA A 404 -21.43 -11.33 -17.72
N GLY A 405 -21.55 -10.54 -16.64
CA GLY A 405 -21.16 -10.93 -15.29
C GLY A 405 -21.90 -12.18 -14.82
N GLN A 406 -23.23 -12.20 -14.94
CA GLN A 406 -24.05 -13.37 -14.59
C GLN A 406 -23.69 -14.62 -15.42
N VAL A 407 -23.39 -14.45 -16.72
CA VAL A 407 -22.91 -15.54 -17.57
C VAL A 407 -21.55 -16.04 -17.08
N LEU A 408 -20.63 -15.15 -16.73
CA LEU A 408 -19.32 -15.52 -16.17
C LEU A 408 -19.47 -16.22 -14.81
N ASP A 409 -20.38 -15.77 -13.95
CA ASP A 409 -20.67 -16.40 -12.66
C ASP A 409 -21.30 -17.79 -12.86
N LEU A 410 -22.17 -17.95 -13.85
CA LEU A 410 -22.72 -19.25 -14.23
C LEU A 410 -21.62 -20.17 -14.76
N VAL A 411 -20.74 -19.68 -15.63
CA VAL A 411 -19.60 -20.45 -16.13
C VAL A 411 -18.68 -20.83 -14.97
N ALA A 412 -18.37 -19.90 -14.07
CA ALA A 412 -17.57 -20.15 -12.88
C ALA A 412 -18.23 -21.17 -11.95
N LEU A 413 -19.55 -21.09 -11.76
CA LEU A 413 -20.33 -22.05 -10.98
C LEU A 413 -20.30 -23.43 -11.64
N VAL A 414 -20.48 -23.52 -12.95
CA VAL A 414 -20.43 -24.78 -13.71
C VAL A 414 -19.03 -25.38 -13.62
N LEU A 415 -17.98 -24.61 -13.86
CA LEU A 415 -16.59 -25.05 -13.74
C LEU A 415 -16.28 -25.48 -12.29
N ALA A 416 -16.64 -24.67 -11.30
CA ALA A 416 -16.47 -25.03 -9.90
C ALA A 416 -17.26 -26.28 -9.55
N THR A 417 -18.44 -26.48 -10.13
CA THR A 417 -19.24 -27.69 -9.91
C THR A 417 -18.57 -28.90 -10.53
N ILE A 418 -18.18 -28.85 -11.81
CA ILE A 418 -17.53 -29.96 -12.52
C ILE A 418 -16.19 -30.33 -11.89
N PHE A 419 -15.34 -29.34 -11.59
CA PHE A 419 -13.95 -29.58 -11.20
C PHE A 419 -13.74 -29.62 -9.68
N LEU A 420 -14.62 -29.01 -8.87
CA LEU A 420 -14.42 -28.90 -7.41
C LEU A 420 -15.55 -29.53 -6.60
N ARG A 421 -16.82 -29.13 -6.82
CA ARG A 421 -17.95 -29.53 -5.97
C ARG A 421 -18.41 -30.96 -6.25
N LEU A 422 -18.57 -31.36 -7.51
CA LEU A 422 -18.99 -32.69 -7.91
C LEU A 422 -17.98 -33.76 -7.49
N PRO A 423 -16.66 -33.60 -7.74
CA PRO A 423 -15.67 -34.56 -7.26
C PRO A 423 -15.71 -34.64 -5.73
N ARG A 424 -15.73 -33.51 -5.02
CA ARG A 424 -15.78 -33.49 -3.55
C ARG A 424 -17.03 -34.18 -3.01
N ALA A 425 -18.20 -33.93 -3.60
CA ALA A 425 -19.45 -34.57 -3.22
C ALA A 425 -19.42 -36.09 -3.50
N LEU A 426 -18.83 -36.51 -4.63
CA LEU A 426 -18.63 -37.92 -4.97
C LEU A 426 -17.68 -38.60 -3.95
N PHE A 427 -16.55 -37.97 -3.63
CA PHE A 427 -15.57 -38.47 -2.63
C PHE A 427 -16.08 -38.45 -1.19
N GLN A 428 -17.11 -37.66 -0.86
CA GLN A 428 -17.73 -37.64 0.46
C GLN A 428 -18.87 -38.68 0.60
N ARG A 429 -19.41 -39.22 -0.51
CA ARG A 429 -20.46 -40.25 -0.46
C ARG A 429 -19.90 -41.55 0.15
N PRO A 430 -20.55 -42.12 1.19
CA PRO A 430 -20.04 -43.31 1.89
C PRO A 430 -19.95 -44.55 0.99
N ALA A 431 -20.83 -44.69 -0.02
CA ALA A 431 -20.77 -45.78 -0.99
C ALA A 431 -19.50 -45.72 -1.87
N PHE A 432 -19.12 -44.51 -2.32
CA PHE A 432 -17.94 -44.33 -3.16
C PHE A 432 -16.63 -44.50 -2.36
N ARG A 433 -16.59 -44.04 -1.11
CA ARG A 433 -15.47 -44.34 -0.18
C ARG A 433 -15.31 -45.83 0.06
N ARG A 434 -16.40 -46.57 0.28
CA ARG A 434 -16.35 -48.04 0.43
C ARG A 434 -15.85 -48.74 -0.83
N LEU A 435 -16.19 -48.23 -2.02
CA LEU A 435 -15.68 -48.76 -3.29
C LEU A 435 -14.18 -48.52 -3.44
N LEU A 436 -13.70 -47.30 -3.18
CA LEU A 436 -12.27 -46.94 -3.23
C LEU A 436 -11.44 -47.68 -2.17
N GLN A 437 -12.04 -48.06 -1.04
CA GLN A 437 -11.36 -48.87 -0.02
C GLN A 437 -11.19 -50.35 -0.45
N LYS A 438 -11.82 -50.83 -1.52
CA LYS A 438 -11.61 -52.22 -1.97
C LYS A 438 -10.20 -52.41 -2.55
N PRO A 439 -9.46 -53.48 -2.18
CA PRO A 439 -8.09 -53.70 -2.62
C PRO A 439 -7.90 -53.73 -4.15
N TRP A 440 -8.85 -54.34 -4.87
CA TRP A 440 -8.80 -54.43 -6.33
C TRP A 440 -9.04 -53.08 -7.03
N VAL A 441 -9.88 -52.21 -6.46
CA VAL A 441 -10.15 -50.86 -7.00
C VAL A 441 -8.91 -49.98 -6.83
N ARG A 442 -8.27 -50.04 -5.65
CA ARG A 442 -6.99 -49.37 -5.40
C ARG A 442 -5.88 -49.89 -6.30
N PHE A 443 -5.81 -51.20 -6.52
CA PHE A 443 -4.88 -51.80 -7.47
C PHE A 443 -5.09 -51.29 -8.90
N LEU A 444 -6.34 -51.26 -9.38
CA LEU A 444 -6.69 -50.78 -10.72
C LEU A 444 -6.36 -49.29 -10.90
N LEU A 445 -6.69 -48.45 -9.91
CA LEU A 445 -6.36 -47.03 -9.92
C LEU A 445 -4.84 -46.78 -9.91
N ARG A 446 -4.10 -47.45 -9.03
CA ARG A 446 -2.65 -47.24 -8.84
C ARG A 446 -1.79 -47.83 -9.95
N ARG A 447 -2.13 -49.00 -10.50
CA ARG A 447 -1.27 -49.73 -11.44
C ARG A 447 -1.73 -49.66 -12.89
N VAL A 448 -2.97 -49.27 -13.16
CA VAL A 448 -3.53 -49.29 -14.51
C VAL A 448 -4.02 -47.90 -14.93
N LEU A 449 -4.96 -47.30 -14.19
CA LEU A 449 -5.60 -46.05 -14.64
C LEU A 449 -4.66 -44.84 -14.58
N PHE A 450 -3.99 -44.60 -13.43
CA PHE A 450 -3.10 -43.44 -13.30
C PHE A 450 -1.81 -43.59 -14.14
N PRO A 451 -1.09 -44.73 -14.10
CA PRO A 451 -0.01 -45.00 -15.05
C PRO A 451 -0.44 -44.94 -16.51
N GLY A 452 -1.66 -45.43 -16.82
CA GLY A 452 -2.27 -45.38 -18.16
C GLY A 452 -2.46 -43.96 -18.65
N PHE A 453 -2.96 -43.09 -17.77
CA PHE A 453 -3.09 -41.67 -18.04
C PHE A 453 -1.73 -41.01 -18.30
N LEU A 454 -0.73 -41.25 -17.44
CA LEU A 454 0.62 -40.68 -17.63
C LEU A 454 1.29 -41.19 -18.92
N GLY A 455 1.17 -42.48 -19.21
CA GLY A 455 1.65 -43.08 -20.45
C GLY A 455 0.93 -42.50 -21.68
N GLY A 456 -0.38 -42.28 -21.59
CA GLY A 456 -1.18 -41.63 -22.64
C GLY A 456 -0.80 -40.17 -22.88
N VAL A 457 -0.53 -39.40 -21.82
CA VAL A 457 -0.03 -38.02 -21.94
C VAL A 457 1.36 -38.00 -22.58
N ALA A 458 2.28 -38.87 -22.13
CA ALA A 458 3.62 -38.97 -22.70
C ALA A 458 3.59 -39.39 -24.18
N TYR A 459 2.70 -40.32 -24.55
CA TYR A 459 2.42 -40.68 -25.93
C TYR A 459 1.95 -39.46 -26.73
N ALA A 460 0.96 -38.72 -26.24
CA ALA A 460 0.42 -37.54 -26.92
C ALA A 460 1.47 -36.43 -27.11
N MET A 461 2.30 -36.16 -26.09
CA MET A 461 3.34 -35.14 -26.17
C MET A 461 4.49 -35.48 -27.12
N THR A 462 4.79 -36.77 -27.30
CA THR A 462 5.83 -37.22 -28.24
C THR A 462 5.29 -37.46 -29.64
N ALA A 463 4.00 -37.73 -29.78
CA ALA A 463 3.33 -37.85 -31.07
C ALA A 463 3.19 -36.51 -31.82
N THR A 464 3.36 -35.37 -31.15
CA THR A 464 3.29 -34.04 -31.78
C THR A 464 4.58 -33.63 -32.52
N GLU A 465 5.65 -34.43 -32.47
CA GLU A 465 6.94 -34.09 -33.07
C GLU A 465 7.07 -34.71 -34.49
N PRO A 466 7.02 -33.91 -35.58
CA PRO A 466 6.88 -34.45 -36.95
C PRO A 466 8.09 -35.26 -37.44
N THR A 467 9.25 -35.07 -36.82
CA THR A 467 10.52 -35.72 -37.17
C THR A 467 10.78 -37.01 -36.41
N ALA A 468 9.91 -37.37 -35.45
CA ALA A 468 10.07 -38.58 -34.66
C ALA A 468 9.63 -39.84 -35.44
N PRO A 469 10.36 -40.96 -35.33
CA PRO A 469 9.93 -42.21 -35.93
C PRO A 469 8.65 -42.72 -35.24
N LYS A 470 7.71 -43.28 -36.01
CA LYS A 470 6.35 -43.66 -35.56
C LYS A 470 6.29 -44.60 -34.35
N TRP A 471 7.37 -45.33 -34.05
CA TRP A 471 7.46 -46.23 -32.90
C TRP A 471 7.85 -45.51 -31.59
N LEU A 472 8.47 -44.32 -31.68
CA LEU A 472 8.97 -43.58 -30.53
C LEU A 472 7.86 -43.14 -29.57
N PRO A 473 6.71 -42.59 -30.02
CA PRO A 473 5.64 -42.22 -29.09
C PRO A 473 5.05 -43.43 -28.36
N ALA A 474 4.88 -44.55 -29.06
CA ALA A 474 4.41 -45.81 -28.47
C ALA A 474 5.41 -46.36 -27.45
N ALA A 475 6.72 -46.32 -27.75
CA ALA A 475 7.78 -46.76 -26.84
C ALA A 475 7.90 -45.86 -25.61
N VAL A 476 7.82 -44.53 -25.77
CA VAL A 476 7.86 -43.57 -24.65
C VAL A 476 6.60 -43.70 -23.80
N GLY A 477 5.40 -43.73 -24.41
CA GLY A 477 4.14 -43.90 -23.69
C GLY A 477 4.06 -45.22 -22.93
N GLY A 478 4.44 -46.33 -23.58
CA GLY A 478 4.51 -47.66 -22.95
C GLY A 478 5.58 -47.75 -21.86
N GLY A 479 6.75 -47.15 -22.09
CA GLY A 479 7.83 -47.06 -21.08
C GLY A 479 7.40 -46.27 -19.85
N VAL A 480 6.80 -45.09 -20.04
CA VAL A 480 6.25 -44.27 -18.96
C VAL A 480 5.14 -45.02 -18.21
N PHE A 481 4.27 -45.74 -18.91
CA PHE A 481 3.26 -46.60 -18.27
C PHE A 481 3.89 -47.66 -17.37
N VAL A 482 4.84 -48.44 -17.88
CA VAL A 482 5.48 -49.52 -17.11
C VAL A 482 6.24 -48.97 -15.91
N VAL A 483 7.05 -47.92 -16.11
CA VAL A 483 7.84 -47.30 -15.05
C VAL A 483 6.92 -46.70 -13.99
N SER A 484 5.91 -45.92 -14.38
CA SER A 484 4.98 -45.32 -13.40
C SER A 484 4.13 -46.36 -12.68
N SER A 485 3.72 -47.44 -13.34
CA SER A 485 3.01 -48.57 -12.72
C SER A 485 3.88 -49.29 -11.68
N PHE A 486 5.17 -49.49 -11.98
CA PHE A 486 6.12 -50.10 -11.05
C PHE A 486 6.40 -49.19 -9.85
N VAL A 487 6.63 -47.89 -10.09
CA VAL A 487 6.86 -46.88 -9.03
C VAL A 487 5.64 -46.77 -8.12
N MET A 488 4.43 -46.65 -8.66
CA MET A 488 3.18 -46.60 -7.88
C MET A 488 2.88 -47.92 -7.15
N GLY A 489 3.40 -49.03 -7.66
CA GLY A 489 3.33 -50.35 -7.03
C GLY A 489 4.36 -50.58 -5.91
N SER A 490 5.30 -49.66 -5.70
CA SER A 490 6.41 -49.78 -4.75
C SER A 490 6.20 -48.96 -3.46
N PRO A 491 7.02 -49.16 -2.41
CA PRO A 491 6.99 -48.34 -1.20
C PRO A 491 7.21 -46.84 -1.47
N ILE A 492 7.98 -46.50 -2.51
CA ILE A 492 8.23 -45.11 -2.93
C ILE A 492 6.95 -44.46 -3.46
N GLY A 493 6.12 -45.21 -4.20
CA GLY A 493 4.84 -44.73 -4.70
C GLY A 493 3.83 -44.47 -3.59
N ALA A 494 3.79 -45.32 -2.56
CA ALA A 494 2.98 -45.10 -1.38
C ALA A 494 3.42 -43.84 -0.62
N TRP A 495 4.73 -43.66 -0.40
CA TRP A 495 5.28 -42.45 0.20
C TRP A 495 4.98 -41.19 -0.62
N LEU A 496 5.05 -41.27 -1.95
CA LEU A 496 4.74 -40.16 -2.85
C LEU A 496 3.25 -39.77 -2.78
N GLU A 497 2.35 -40.75 -2.67
CA GLU A 497 0.91 -40.51 -2.51
C GLU A 497 0.59 -39.86 -1.17
N ASP A 498 1.15 -40.38 -0.09
CA ASP A 498 1.01 -39.81 1.26
C ASP A 498 1.58 -38.38 1.29
N PHE A 499 2.72 -38.13 0.64
CA PHE A 499 3.27 -36.78 0.49
C PHE A 499 2.36 -35.86 -0.34
N VAL A 500 1.77 -36.35 -1.44
CA VAL A 500 0.89 -35.54 -2.30
C VAL A 500 -0.42 -35.19 -1.56
N VAL A 501 -1.00 -36.13 -0.82
CA VAL A 501 -2.27 -35.93 -0.11
C VAL A 501 -2.06 -35.10 1.16
N ASP A 502 -1.06 -35.44 1.98
CA ASP A 502 -0.87 -34.81 3.29
C ASP A 502 -0.11 -33.48 3.20
N GLN A 503 0.83 -33.33 2.26
CA GLN A 503 1.60 -32.09 2.12
C GLN A 503 1.08 -31.20 0.99
N LEU A 504 0.76 -31.73 -0.18
CA LEU A 504 0.48 -30.91 -1.37
C LEU A 504 -0.92 -30.28 -1.36
N ALA A 505 -1.94 -30.95 -0.80
CA ALA A 505 -3.28 -30.39 -0.70
C ALA A 505 -3.40 -29.21 0.30
N PRO A 506 -2.84 -29.28 1.53
CA PRO A 506 -2.74 -28.10 2.40
C PRO A 506 -1.79 -27.04 1.82
N THR A 507 -0.67 -27.46 1.22
CA THR A 507 0.30 -26.54 0.62
C THR A 507 -0.28 -25.81 -0.58
N TRP A 508 -1.20 -26.37 -1.36
CA TRP A 508 -1.87 -25.66 -2.46
C TRP A 508 -2.75 -24.50 -1.97
N GLN A 509 -3.46 -24.69 -0.84
CA GLN A 509 -4.21 -23.61 -0.20
C GLN A 509 -3.27 -22.53 0.36
N VAL A 510 -2.12 -22.92 0.92
CA VAL A 510 -1.08 -21.97 1.38
C VAL A 510 -0.38 -21.27 0.19
N LEU A 511 -0.11 -21.99 -0.90
CA LEU A 511 0.58 -21.49 -2.09
C LEU A 511 -0.29 -20.46 -2.82
N SER A 512 -1.57 -20.77 -3.00
CA SER A 512 -2.53 -19.84 -3.59
C SER A 512 -2.83 -18.65 -2.67
N ARG A 513 -3.12 -18.87 -1.38
CA ARG A 513 -3.56 -17.78 -0.47
C ARG A 513 -2.43 -16.90 0.05
N GLN A 514 -1.20 -17.39 0.10
CA GLN A 514 -0.07 -16.66 0.71
C GLN A 514 1.09 -16.42 -0.25
N TRP A 515 1.52 -17.44 -1.01
CA TRP A 515 2.74 -17.34 -1.80
C TRP A 515 2.57 -16.55 -3.10
N LEU A 516 1.57 -16.86 -3.93
CA LEU A 516 1.32 -16.12 -5.17
C LEU A 516 1.14 -14.61 -4.92
N PRO A 517 0.27 -14.17 -4.00
CA PRO A 517 0.16 -12.77 -3.60
C PRO A 517 1.45 -12.19 -3.01
N GLY A 518 2.18 -12.97 -2.21
CA GLY A 518 3.49 -12.60 -1.67
C GLY A 518 4.51 -12.38 -2.78
N LEU A 519 4.53 -13.25 -3.79
CA LEU A 519 5.41 -13.20 -4.95
C LEU A 519 5.09 -12.00 -5.83
N PHE A 520 3.82 -11.74 -6.13
CA PHE A 520 3.43 -10.53 -6.88
C PHE A 520 3.81 -9.25 -6.14
N ARG A 521 3.58 -9.17 -4.82
CA ARG A 521 4.03 -8.03 -4.01
C ARG A 521 5.55 -7.92 -3.96
N LEU A 522 6.26 -9.04 -3.90
CA LEU A 522 7.73 -9.07 -3.91
C LEU A 522 8.25 -8.56 -5.26
N ILE A 523 7.69 -9.04 -6.38
CA ILE A 523 8.00 -8.61 -7.73
C ILE A 523 7.72 -7.10 -7.88
N ALA A 524 6.53 -6.64 -7.52
CA ALA A 524 6.17 -5.23 -7.59
C ALA A 524 7.12 -4.35 -6.75
N ARG A 525 7.43 -4.76 -5.50
CA ARG A 525 8.38 -4.06 -4.63
C ARG A 525 9.80 -4.10 -5.18
N PHE A 526 10.22 -5.21 -5.78
CA PHE A 526 11.54 -5.34 -6.42
C PHE A 526 11.69 -4.34 -7.56
N PHE A 527 10.73 -4.30 -8.51
CA PHE A 527 10.77 -3.36 -9.63
C PHE A 527 10.64 -1.90 -9.15
N ALA A 528 9.76 -1.62 -8.18
CA ALA A 528 9.65 -0.28 -7.60
C ALA A 528 10.96 0.17 -6.95
N THR A 529 11.60 -0.70 -6.16
CA THR A 529 12.89 -0.43 -5.49
C THR A 529 14.02 -0.27 -6.51
N MET A 530 14.05 -1.12 -7.54
CA MET A 530 15.05 -1.06 -8.61
C MET A 530 14.92 0.26 -9.39
N MET A 531 13.70 0.64 -9.79
CA MET A 531 13.45 1.88 -10.50
C MET A 531 13.82 3.10 -9.64
N GLU A 532 13.46 3.06 -8.36
CA GLU A 532 13.85 4.10 -7.40
C GLU A 532 15.37 4.17 -7.24
N LEU A 533 16.07 3.04 -7.17
CA LEU A 533 17.53 2.99 -7.08
C LEU A 533 18.20 3.61 -8.31
N ILE A 534 17.73 3.24 -9.51
CA ILE A 534 18.22 3.80 -10.78
C ILE A 534 18.00 5.32 -10.79
N GLN A 535 16.78 5.77 -10.48
CA GLN A 535 16.45 7.19 -10.44
C GLN A 535 17.29 7.96 -9.41
N ARG A 536 17.49 7.40 -8.20
CA ARG A 536 18.35 7.99 -7.16
C ARG A 536 19.81 8.03 -7.60
N ALA A 537 20.31 6.99 -8.27
CA ALA A 537 21.66 6.97 -8.80
C ALA A 537 21.85 8.07 -9.85
N MET A 538 20.90 8.22 -10.77
CA MET A 538 20.93 9.27 -11.78
C MET A 538 20.88 10.67 -11.17
N PHE A 539 19.97 10.90 -10.21
CA PHE A 539 19.89 12.16 -9.49
C PHE A 539 21.19 12.47 -8.73
N LYS A 540 21.85 11.46 -8.16
CA LYS A 540 23.13 11.64 -7.47
C LYS A 540 24.23 12.11 -8.42
N VAL A 541 24.27 11.58 -9.64
CA VAL A 541 25.19 12.07 -10.69
C VAL A 541 24.83 13.52 -11.06
N ASP A 542 23.55 13.84 -11.21
CA ASP A 542 23.10 15.22 -11.46
C ASP A 542 23.56 16.16 -10.34
N GLU A 543 23.46 15.76 -9.07
CA GLU A 543 23.87 16.54 -7.90
C GLU A 543 25.39 16.77 -7.85
N VAL A 544 26.20 15.77 -8.22
CA VAL A 544 27.67 15.89 -8.30
C VAL A 544 28.09 16.90 -9.38
N LEU A 545 27.34 16.94 -10.48
CA LEU A 545 27.57 17.87 -11.59
C LEU A 545 27.03 19.29 -11.31
N ARG A 546 26.35 19.55 -10.18
CA ARG A 546 25.95 20.91 -9.78
C ARG A 546 27.13 21.73 -9.29
N PHE A 547 27.08 23.03 -9.58
CA PHE A 547 28.06 24.00 -9.13
C PHE A 547 27.68 24.54 -7.74
N GLN A 548 28.67 24.85 -6.90
CA GLN A 548 28.46 25.53 -5.61
C GLN A 548 29.18 26.86 -5.64
N GLU A 549 28.57 27.90 -5.08
CA GLU A 549 29.20 29.22 -4.98
C GLU A 549 30.55 29.14 -4.24
N GLY A 550 31.59 29.74 -4.84
CA GLY A 550 32.98 29.69 -4.37
C GLY A 550 33.86 28.59 -4.97
N GLN A 551 33.38 27.81 -5.94
CA GLN A 551 34.21 26.86 -6.70
C GLN A 551 35.01 27.56 -7.82
N SER A 552 36.17 27.00 -8.18
CA SER A 552 37.08 27.58 -9.19
C SER A 552 36.54 27.49 -10.63
N ALA A 553 36.92 28.44 -11.48
CA ALA A 553 36.55 28.48 -12.90
C ALA A 553 36.79 27.17 -13.69
N PRO A 554 37.91 26.44 -13.56
CA PRO A 554 38.08 25.15 -14.27
C PRO A 554 37.06 24.09 -13.82
N THR A 555 36.64 24.11 -12.54
CA THR A 555 35.60 23.21 -12.03
C THR A 555 34.26 23.49 -12.70
N LEU A 556 33.96 24.76 -13.01
CA LEU A 556 32.75 25.16 -13.72
C LEU A 556 32.71 24.53 -15.13
N PHE A 557 33.81 24.62 -15.88
CA PHE A 557 33.90 24.07 -17.24
C PHE A 557 33.75 22.55 -17.25
N VAL A 558 34.50 21.84 -16.38
CA VAL A 558 34.44 20.37 -16.29
C VAL A 558 33.03 19.91 -15.93
N LYS A 559 32.37 20.57 -14.96
CA LYS A 559 30.99 20.24 -14.59
C LYS A 559 29.99 20.59 -15.69
N GLY A 560 30.18 21.68 -16.40
CA GLY A 560 29.34 22.07 -17.55
C GLY A 560 29.41 21.05 -18.69
N ALA A 561 30.61 20.68 -19.12
CA ALA A 561 30.82 19.67 -20.16
C ALA A 561 30.31 18.29 -19.72
N GLY A 562 30.63 17.88 -18.49
CA GLY A 562 30.14 16.63 -17.92
C GLY A 562 28.61 16.56 -17.85
N ARG A 563 27.94 17.67 -17.54
CA ARG A 563 26.47 17.76 -17.52
C ARG A 563 25.85 17.65 -18.90
N LEU A 564 26.47 18.22 -19.94
CA LEU A 564 25.98 18.09 -21.32
C LEU A 564 25.99 16.63 -21.77
N VAL A 565 27.12 15.95 -21.60
CA VAL A 565 27.27 14.52 -21.95
C VAL A 565 26.33 13.66 -21.11
N TRP A 566 26.31 13.89 -19.79
CA TRP A 566 25.44 13.16 -18.89
C TRP A 566 23.96 13.34 -19.21
N GLY A 567 23.53 14.52 -19.66
CA GLY A 567 22.14 14.77 -20.07
C GLY A 567 21.68 13.82 -21.19
N ILE A 568 22.54 13.56 -22.17
CA ILE A 568 22.27 12.63 -23.28
C ILE A 568 22.22 11.19 -22.74
N VAL A 569 23.23 10.78 -21.97
CA VAL A 569 23.29 9.44 -21.37
C VAL A 569 22.07 9.18 -20.48
N ALA A 570 21.71 10.13 -19.63
CA ALA A 570 20.57 10.04 -18.74
C ALA A 570 19.24 9.97 -19.51
N TYR A 571 19.12 10.66 -20.65
CA TYR A 571 17.96 10.54 -21.52
C TYR A 571 17.85 9.13 -22.12
N VAL A 572 18.94 8.60 -22.70
CA VAL A 572 18.95 7.25 -23.29
C VAL A 572 18.66 6.17 -22.24
N VAL A 573 19.27 6.27 -21.05
CA VAL A 573 19.02 5.33 -19.95
C VAL A 573 17.54 5.38 -19.55
N ARG A 574 16.93 6.55 -19.38
CA ARG A 574 15.50 6.64 -19.04
C ARG A 574 14.62 6.10 -20.15
N PHE A 575 14.93 6.40 -21.41
CA PHE A 575 14.20 5.89 -22.55
C PHE A 575 14.20 4.35 -22.54
N TYR A 576 15.36 3.71 -22.53
CA TYR A 576 15.43 2.24 -22.52
C TYR A 576 14.84 1.64 -21.24
N VAL A 577 15.18 2.17 -20.07
CA VAL A 577 14.74 1.58 -18.79
C VAL A 577 13.22 1.67 -18.63
N THR A 578 12.62 2.83 -18.88
CA THR A 578 11.18 3.08 -18.64
C THR A 578 10.30 2.56 -19.77
N LEU A 579 10.70 2.75 -21.03
CA LEU A 579 9.87 2.41 -22.19
C LEU A 579 10.02 0.94 -22.63
N MET A 580 11.23 0.39 -22.51
CA MET A 580 11.59 -0.88 -23.15
C MET A 580 11.85 -1.99 -22.12
N ILE A 581 12.79 -1.78 -21.19
CA ILE A 581 13.26 -2.82 -20.26
C ILE A 581 12.24 -3.11 -19.16
N GLU A 582 11.69 -2.07 -18.50
CA GLU A 582 10.76 -2.29 -17.38
C GLU A 582 9.51 -3.06 -17.81
N PRO A 583 8.79 -2.71 -18.91
CA PRO A 583 7.61 -3.45 -19.31
C PRO A 583 7.93 -4.88 -19.77
N GLU A 584 9.12 -5.13 -20.32
CA GLU A 584 9.54 -6.45 -20.79
C GLU A 584 9.74 -7.42 -19.62
N ILE A 585 10.49 -6.99 -18.60
CA ILE A 585 10.91 -7.87 -17.51
C ILE A 585 9.86 -7.90 -16.39
N ASN A 586 9.09 -6.82 -16.21
CA ASN A 586 8.07 -6.76 -15.16
C ASN A 586 6.85 -7.61 -15.56
N PRO A 587 6.59 -8.77 -14.93
CA PRO A 587 5.50 -9.66 -15.31
C PRO A 587 4.12 -9.00 -15.24
N LEU A 588 3.96 -8.00 -14.37
CA LEU A 588 2.73 -7.23 -14.20
C LEU A 588 2.45 -6.29 -15.38
N LYS A 589 3.49 -5.90 -16.12
CA LYS A 589 3.39 -5.07 -17.33
C LYS A 589 3.49 -5.91 -18.60
N HIS A 590 4.23 -7.01 -18.54
CA HIS A 590 4.47 -7.91 -19.67
C HIS A 590 3.17 -8.61 -20.12
N PHE A 591 2.47 -9.26 -19.18
CA PHE A 591 1.27 -10.02 -19.51
C PHE A 591 -0.01 -9.16 -19.37
N PRO A 592 -0.95 -9.20 -20.35
CA PRO A 592 -0.89 -9.92 -21.62
C PRO A 592 -0.38 -9.10 -22.81
N VAL A 593 -0.28 -7.77 -22.69
CA VAL A 593 -0.13 -6.85 -23.84
C VAL A 593 1.19 -7.05 -24.57
N VAL A 594 2.31 -7.12 -23.84
CA VAL A 594 3.64 -7.28 -24.45
C VAL A 594 3.77 -8.65 -25.11
N THR A 595 3.20 -9.69 -24.52
CA THR A 595 3.18 -11.05 -25.11
C THR A 595 2.41 -11.11 -26.41
N VAL A 596 1.26 -10.42 -26.51
CA VAL A 596 0.51 -10.33 -27.76
C VAL A 596 1.28 -9.51 -28.80
N ALA A 597 1.87 -8.38 -28.40
CA ALA A 597 2.68 -7.55 -29.28
C ALA A 597 3.88 -8.31 -29.88
N HIS A 598 4.55 -9.17 -29.09
CA HIS A 598 5.59 -10.05 -29.61
C HIS A 598 5.09 -10.90 -30.77
N LYS A 599 3.96 -11.59 -30.59
CA LYS A 599 3.41 -12.47 -31.62
C LYS A 599 3.01 -11.71 -32.88
N LEU A 600 2.44 -10.53 -32.72
CA LEU A 600 2.04 -9.67 -33.84
C LEU A 600 3.25 -9.11 -34.62
N LEU A 601 4.40 -8.95 -33.98
CA LEU A 601 5.61 -8.40 -34.62
C LEU A 601 6.48 -9.45 -35.32
N ILE A 602 6.32 -10.75 -35.03
CA ILE A 602 7.11 -11.83 -35.65
C ILE A 602 7.11 -11.75 -37.19
N PRO A 603 5.97 -11.55 -37.89
CA PRO A 603 5.97 -11.48 -39.35
C PRO A 603 6.77 -10.31 -39.93
N PHE A 604 7.02 -9.26 -39.14
CA PHE A 604 7.64 -8.01 -39.56
C PHE A 604 9.11 -7.89 -39.14
N LEU A 605 9.72 -8.94 -38.57
CA LEU A 605 11.09 -8.89 -38.05
C LEU A 605 12.12 -8.47 -39.13
N GLY A 606 11.96 -8.97 -40.36
CA GLY A 606 12.84 -8.59 -41.48
C GLY A 606 12.74 -7.10 -41.83
N ASP A 607 11.51 -6.57 -41.90
CA ASP A 607 11.27 -5.15 -42.18
C ASP A 607 11.86 -4.26 -41.07
N LEU A 608 11.69 -4.65 -39.80
CA LEU A 608 12.25 -3.95 -38.65
C LEU A 608 13.78 -3.91 -38.68
N GLN A 609 14.42 -5.02 -39.09
CA GLN A 609 15.87 -5.05 -39.26
C GLN A 609 16.32 -4.06 -40.35
N THR A 610 15.65 -4.03 -41.50
CA THR A 610 16.00 -3.08 -42.58
C THR A 610 15.81 -1.63 -42.17
N LEU A 611 14.75 -1.32 -41.41
CA LEU A 611 14.48 0.02 -40.90
C LEU A 611 15.59 0.52 -39.94
N LEU A 612 16.13 -0.39 -39.14
CA LEU A 612 17.13 -0.07 -38.11
C LEU A 612 18.58 -0.23 -38.60
N ALA A 613 18.81 -0.77 -39.80
CA ALA A 613 20.13 -0.96 -40.40
C ALA A 613 21.05 0.28 -40.36
N PRO A 614 20.56 1.54 -40.56
CA PRO A 614 21.43 2.72 -40.46
C PRO A 614 22.08 2.93 -39.08
N ILE A 615 21.54 2.33 -38.02
CA ILE A 615 22.14 2.36 -36.67
C ILE A 615 23.36 1.45 -36.59
N GLU A 616 23.38 0.36 -37.38
CA GLU A 616 24.53 -0.55 -37.45
C GLU A 616 25.77 0.19 -37.97
N ASP A 617 25.58 1.05 -38.97
CA ASP A 617 26.65 1.86 -39.59
C ASP A 617 27.19 2.96 -38.65
N LEU A 618 26.34 3.50 -37.76
CA LEU A 618 26.72 4.57 -36.85
C LEU A 618 27.63 4.08 -35.70
N VAL A 619 27.49 2.81 -35.30
CA VAL A 619 28.26 2.21 -34.19
C VAL A 619 28.78 0.83 -34.60
N PRO A 620 29.80 0.72 -35.47
CA PRO A 620 30.15 -0.54 -36.15
C PRO A 620 30.50 -1.71 -35.22
N VAL A 621 30.97 -1.44 -34.01
CA VAL A 621 31.42 -2.46 -33.05
C VAL A 621 30.25 -3.11 -32.30
N VAL A 622 29.14 -2.39 -32.10
CA VAL A 622 28.01 -2.83 -31.25
C VAL A 622 26.65 -2.66 -31.93
N GLY A 623 26.61 -2.05 -33.13
CA GLY A 623 25.39 -1.63 -33.82
C GLY A 623 24.43 -2.77 -34.08
N VAL A 624 24.93 -3.90 -34.59
CA VAL A 624 24.13 -5.13 -34.77
C VAL A 624 23.49 -5.58 -33.44
N ALA A 625 24.25 -5.58 -32.34
CA ALA A 625 23.72 -5.95 -31.03
C ALA A 625 22.66 -4.95 -30.55
N VAL A 626 22.87 -3.65 -30.78
CA VAL A 626 21.90 -2.60 -30.43
C VAL A 626 20.61 -2.77 -31.23
N VAL A 627 20.69 -3.07 -32.53
CA VAL A 627 19.52 -3.31 -33.39
C VAL A 627 18.74 -4.52 -32.90
N TRP A 628 19.38 -5.68 -32.72
CA TRP A 628 18.69 -6.89 -32.24
C TRP A 628 18.10 -6.72 -30.84
N VAL A 629 18.80 -6.07 -29.92
CA VAL A 629 18.25 -5.74 -28.59
C VAL A 629 17.05 -4.79 -28.71
N THR A 630 17.10 -3.80 -29.61
CA THR A 630 15.99 -2.86 -29.81
C THR A 630 14.78 -3.54 -30.43
N ILE A 631 14.96 -4.44 -31.42
CA ILE A 631 13.89 -5.25 -32.02
C ILE A 631 13.26 -6.15 -30.95
N PHE A 632 14.08 -6.83 -30.15
CA PHE A 632 13.61 -7.70 -29.08
C PHE A 632 12.79 -6.95 -28.03
N LEU A 633 13.19 -5.73 -27.67
CA LEU A 633 12.49 -4.90 -26.69
C LEU A 633 11.37 -4.01 -27.28
N LEU A 634 11.17 -4.02 -28.60
CA LEU A 634 10.16 -3.18 -29.26
C LEU A 634 8.71 -3.50 -28.82
N PRO A 635 8.31 -4.78 -28.63
CA PRO A 635 6.97 -5.12 -28.15
C PRO A 635 6.62 -4.48 -26.80
N SER A 636 7.63 -4.23 -25.96
CA SER A 636 7.47 -3.64 -24.62
C SER A 636 6.93 -2.21 -24.69
N VAL A 637 7.16 -1.49 -25.80
CA VAL A 637 6.57 -0.16 -26.08
C VAL A 637 5.05 -0.21 -26.01
N PHE A 638 4.41 -1.28 -26.52
CA PHE A 638 2.95 -1.43 -26.48
C PHE A 638 2.44 -1.68 -25.05
N GLY A 639 3.19 -2.44 -24.24
CA GLY A 639 2.90 -2.61 -22.82
C GLY A 639 2.96 -1.28 -22.08
N PHE A 640 4.02 -0.50 -22.29
CA PHE A 640 4.13 0.86 -21.76
C PHE A 640 2.97 1.74 -22.20
N LEU A 641 2.67 1.79 -23.51
CA LEU A 641 1.58 2.59 -24.06
C LEU A 641 0.22 2.23 -23.45
N ALA A 642 -0.09 0.94 -23.28
CA ALA A 642 -1.36 0.51 -22.70
C ALA A 642 -1.55 1.06 -21.27
N TRP A 643 -0.51 1.02 -20.44
CA TRP A 643 -0.55 1.56 -19.08
C TRP A 643 -0.59 3.09 -19.06
N GLU A 644 0.21 3.74 -19.89
CA GLU A 644 0.31 5.19 -19.95
C GLU A 644 -0.94 5.85 -20.53
N LEU A 645 -1.54 5.24 -21.57
CA LEU A 645 -2.81 5.70 -22.12
C LEU A 645 -3.96 5.51 -21.14
N LYS A 646 -3.96 4.42 -20.35
CA LYS A 646 -4.94 4.20 -19.28
C LYS A 646 -4.86 5.29 -18.21
N GLU A 647 -3.65 5.68 -17.79
CA GLU A 647 -3.48 6.76 -16.81
C GLU A 647 -3.80 8.14 -17.43
N ASN A 648 -3.41 8.39 -18.68
CA ASN A 648 -3.75 9.61 -19.40
C ASN A 648 -5.27 9.78 -19.60
N TYR A 649 -6.00 8.69 -19.84
CA TYR A 649 -7.45 8.70 -19.95
C TYR A 649 -8.12 9.22 -18.67
N LYS A 650 -7.59 8.90 -17.48
CA LYS A 650 -8.13 9.33 -16.18
C LYS A 650 -7.89 10.80 -15.84
N LEU A 651 -7.13 11.53 -16.66
CA LEU A 651 -6.77 12.92 -16.36
C LEU A 651 -7.93 13.89 -16.58
N TYR A 652 -8.82 13.61 -17.53
CA TYR A 652 -9.83 14.56 -17.98
C TYR A 652 -11.11 14.49 -17.15
N ARG A 653 -11.80 15.63 -17.01
CA ARG A 653 -13.09 15.73 -16.29
C ARG A 653 -14.18 14.91 -16.97
N ALA A 654 -14.18 14.88 -18.30
CA ALA A 654 -15.17 14.15 -19.09
C ALA A 654 -15.05 12.62 -18.99
N THR A 655 -13.92 12.11 -18.51
CA THR A 655 -13.65 10.68 -18.31
C THR A 655 -13.66 10.29 -16.83
N ARG A 656 -14.02 11.23 -15.94
CA ARG A 656 -14.19 10.99 -14.50
C ARG A 656 -15.24 9.90 -14.27
N PRO A 657 -15.02 8.97 -13.31
CA PRO A 657 -16.05 8.04 -12.91
C PRO A 657 -17.34 8.75 -12.50
N GLU A 658 -18.48 8.25 -12.97
CA GLU A 658 -19.80 8.81 -12.63
C GLU A 658 -20.14 8.64 -11.14
N MET A 659 -19.62 7.57 -10.53
CA MET A 659 -19.81 7.23 -9.12
C MET A 659 -18.53 7.52 -8.35
N LEU A 660 -18.68 7.92 -7.08
CA LEU A 660 -17.54 8.21 -6.20
C LEU A 660 -16.71 6.93 -5.98
N PRO A 661 -15.43 6.90 -6.40
CA PRO A 661 -14.64 5.66 -6.38
C PRO A 661 -14.09 5.35 -4.99
N ALA A 662 -13.83 4.07 -4.74
CA ALA A 662 -13.08 3.60 -3.58
C ALA A 662 -11.72 4.31 -3.44
N ALA A 663 -11.27 4.49 -2.20
CA ALA A 663 -10.00 5.14 -1.90
C ALA A 663 -8.97 4.12 -1.39
N PRO A 664 -7.69 4.31 -1.73
CA PRO A 664 -6.61 3.62 -1.02
C PRO A 664 -6.55 4.13 0.43
N VAL A 665 -6.56 3.19 1.38
CA VAL A 665 -6.49 3.41 2.83
C VAL A 665 -5.17 2.88 3.38
N GLY A 666 -4.79 1.64 3.04
CA GLY A 666 -3.63 0.97 3.61
C GLY A 666 -2.28 1.53 3.15
N PRO A 667 -1.17 1.19 3.85
CA PRO A 667 0.18 1.67 3.53
C PRO A 667 0.68 1.29 2.12
N HIS A 668 0.04 0.29 1.51
CA HIS A 668 0.36 -0.22 0.19
C HIS A 668 -0.73 0.07 -0.87
N GLY A 669 -1.64 1.00 -0.57
CA GLY A 669 -2.74 1.36 -1.46
C GLY A 669 -3.94 0.40 -1.40
N GLU A 670 -4.05 -0.37 -0.33
CA GLU A 670 -5.15 -1.32 -0.09
C GLU A 670 -6.42 -0.56 0.30
N THR A 671 -7.61 -1.02 -0.08
CA THR A 671 -8.89 -0.46 0.39
C THR A 671 -9.20 -0.93 1.82
N MET A 672 -10.19 -0.35 2.50
CA MET A 672 -10.60 -0.81 3.84
C MET A 672 -11.04 -2.28 3.82
N ARG A 673 -11.80 -2.70 2.79
CA ARG A 673 -12.08 -4.12 2.54
C ARG A 673 -10.79 -4.93 2.38
N GLY A 674 -9.83 -4.41 1.62
CA GLY A 674 -8.50 -5.02 1.46
C GLY A 674 -7.73 -5.21 2.77
N LEU A 675 -7.95 -4.35 3.77
CA LEU A 675 -7.35 -4.46 5.09
C LEU A 675 -8.03 -5.53 5.95
N LEU A 676 -9.37 -5.57 5.93
CA LEU A 676 -10.21 -6.37 6.84
C LEU A 676 -10.53 -7.78 6.31
N VAL A 677 -10.96 -7.91 5.05
CA VAL A 677 -11.47 -9.17 4.49
C VAL A 677 -10.33 -10.07 4.03
N ALA A 678 -10.22 -11.26 4.64
CA ALA A 678 -9.19 -12.22 4.30
C ALA A 678 -9.40 -12.81 2.89
N GLY A 679 -8.40 -12.66 2.01
CA GLY A 679 -8.42 -13.22 0.67
C GLY A 679 -7.01 -13.51 0.15
N LEU A 680 -6.89 -13.92 -1.12
CA LEU A 680 -5.58 -14.10 -1.78
C LEU A 680 -4.77 -12.80 -1.64
N HIS A 681 -5.31 -11.69 -2.16
CA HIS A 681 -4.61 -10.40 -2.20
C HIS A 681 -5.03 -9.40 -1.10
N SER A 682 -5.94 -9.77 -0.20
CA SER A 682 -6.50 -8.93 0.89
C SER A 682 -6.28 -9.54 2.29
N GLY A 683 -6.70 -8.84 3.34
CA GLY A 683 -6.64 -9.27 4.74
C GLY A 683 -5.34 -8.89 5.44
N THR A 684 -4.87 -7.67 5.29
CA THR A 684 -3.63 -7.20 5.94
C THR A 684 -3.70 -7.26 7.46
N LEU A 685 -4.82 -6.82 8.07
CA LEU A 685 -5.01 -6.90 9.52
C LEU A 685 -5.08 -8.35 10.03
N PRO A 686 -5.93 -9.24 9.48
CA PRO A 686 -5.94 -10.66 9.86
C PRO A 686 -4.54 -11.30 9.80
N LYS A 687 -3.80 -11.04 8.71
CA LYS A 687 -2.46 -11.59 8.49
C LYS A 687 -1.42 -11.02 9.46
N LEU A 688 -1.50 -9.72 9.80
CA LEU A 688 -0.60 -9.10 10.78
C LEU A 688 -0.86 -9.65 12.19
N TYR A 689 -2.12 -9.78 12.61
CA TYR A 689 -2.47 -10.36 13.92
C TYR A 689 -2.16 -11.86 14.01
N GLU A 690 -2.34 -12.63 12.93
CA GLU A 690 -1.91 -14.03 12.86
C GLU A 690 -0.39 -14.16 13.05
N ARG A 691 0.39 -13.31 12.37
CA ARG A 691 1.86 -13.28 12.53
C ARG A 691 2.29 -12.82 13.91
N LEU A 692 1.60 -11.83 14.49
CA LEU A 692 1.85 -11.34 15.84
C LEU A 692 1.62 -12.46 16.87
N ARG A 693 0.50 -13.20 16.76
CA ARG A 693 0.20 -14.35 17.63
C ARG A 693 1.24 -15.45 17.51
N ARG A 694 1.63 -15.82 16.28
CA ARG A 694 2.69 -16.83 16.06
C ARG A 694 4.06 -16.38 16.60
N ALA A 695 4.39 -15.09 16.48
CA ALA A 695 5.63 -14.55 17.00
C ALA A 695 5.65 -14.56 18.52
N ALA A 696 4.53 -14.17 19.16
CA ALA A 696 4.37 -14.26 20.61
C ALA A 696 4.46 -15.71 21.11
N GLN A 697 3.77 -16.65 20.46
CA GLN A 697 3.87 -18.08 20.79
C GLN A 697 5.31 -18.60 20.71
N ARG A 698 6.08 -18.20 19.70
CA ARG A 698 7.49 -18.59 19.59
C ARG A 698 8.38 -17.97 20.65
N GLU A 699 8.10 -16.73 21.07
CA GLU A 699 8.82 -16.11 22.19
C GLU A 699 8.47 -16.81 23.51
N ASP A 700 7.21 -17.12 23.76
CA ASP A 700 6.76 -17.87 24.94
C ASP A 700 7.38 -19.29 24.95
N GLU A 701 7.38 -20.00 23.82
CA GLU A 701 8.03 -21.31 23.67
C GLU A 701 9.55 -21.22 23.88
N ALA A 702 10.19 -20.17 23.35
CA ALA A 702 11.62 -19.93 23.55
C ALA A 702 11.94 -19.55 25.00
N GLU A 703 11.07 -18.80 25.67
CA GLU A 703 11.19 -18.43 27.08
C GLU A 703 11.08 -19.68 27.97
N VAL A 704 10.07 -20.52 27.72
CA VAL A 704 9.89 -21.82 28.38
C VAL A 704 11.08 -22.77 28.13
N MET A 705 11.67 -22.76 26.93
CA MET A 705 12.87 -23.54 26.60
C MET A 705 14.15 -22.93 27.18
N SER A 706 14.21 -21.61 27.36
CA SER A 706 15.34 -20.89 27.95
C SER A 706 15.39 -21.04 29.48
N PHE A 707 14.25 -21.25 30.14
CA PHE A 707 14.22 -21.65 31.55
C PHE A 707 14.91 -23.01 31.81
N ARG A 708 15.11 -23.84 30.77
CA ARG A 708 15.93 -25.08 30.83
C ARG A 708 17.41 -24.88 30.49
N ARG A 709 17.84 -23.69 30.07
CA ARG A 709 19.24 -23.34 29.78
C ARG A 709 19.52 -21.91 30.26
N LEU A 710 19.61 -21.74 31.57
CA LEU A 710 20.33 -20.60 32.12
C LEU A 710 21.83 -20.85 31.95
N ASP A 711 22.56 -19.79 31.62
CA ASP A 711 23.99 -19.68 31.39
C ASP A 711 24.55 -20.15 30.04
N LYS A 712 24.29 -19.37 28.98
CA LYS A 712 25.36 -18.76 28.15
C LYS A 712 24.78 -17.95 26.96
N GLU A 713 25.22 -16.69 26.91
CA GLU A 713 25.30 -15.81 25.73
C GLU A 713 24.00 -15.22 25.15
N GLY A 714 23.73 -13.97 25.52
CA GLY A 714 23.88 -12.86 24.56
C GLY A 714 22.86 -12.71 23.42
N GLY A 715 21.63 -12.34 23.75
CA GLY A 715 20.92 -11.23 23.09
C GLY A 715 20.65 -11.31 21.58
N LEU A 716 19.88 -12.31 21.13
CA LEU A 716 19.19 -12.25 19.84
C LEU A 716 17.84 -12.97 19.92
N THR A 717 16.74 -12.23 20.18
CA THR A 717 15.38 -12.47 19.66
C THR A 717 14.37 -11.53 20.35
N SER A 718 14.28 -10.27 19.90
CA SER A 718 13.12 -9.39 20.21
C SER A 718 12.68 -8.54 19.00
N ASP A 719 13.32 -8.76 17.84
CA ASP A 719 13.14 -7.94 16.64
C ASP A 719 11.94 -8.40 15.78
N GLY A 720 11.35 -9.55 16.09
CA GLY A 720 10.15 -10.08 15.41
C GLY A 720 8.89 -9.31 15.79
N LEU A 721 8.57 -9.26 17.10
CA LEU A 721 7.39 -8.57 17.64
C LEU A 721 7.45 -7.05 17.40
N GLY A 722 8.63 -6.45 17.49
CA GLY A 722 8.84 -5.04 17.19
C GLY A 722 8.44 -4.67 15.75
N ARG A 723 8.78 -5.51 14.77
CA ARG A 723 8.43 -5.31 13.35
C ARG A 723 6.93 -5.42 13.09
N PHE A 724 6.24 -6.40 13.67
CA PHE A 724 4.80 -6.55 13.47
C PHE A 724 3.99 -5.44 14.15
N ARG A 725 4.40 -5.01 15.36
CA ARG A 725 3.82 -3.83 16.03
C ARG A 725 4.08 -2.54 15.24
N ALA A 726 5.23 -2.41 14.59
CA ALA A 726 5.50 -1.30 13.68
C ALA A 726 4.56 -1.32 12.45
N GLY A 727 4.31 -2.50 11.87
CA GLY A 727 3.35 -2.67 10.79
C GLY A 727 1.91 -2.30 11.19
N LEU A 728 1.47 -2.65 12.42
CA LEU A 728 0.16 -2.24 12.94
C LEU A 728 0.07 -0.71 13.10
N ARG A 729 1.10 -0.06 13.66
CA ARG A 729 1.15 1.41 13.75
C ARG A 729 1.13 2.11 12.40
N GLU A 730 1.74 1.50 11.38
CA GLU A 730 1.69 2.03 10.01
C GLU A 730 0.28 1.98 9.43
N VAL A 731 -0.47 0.89 9.69
CA VAL A 731 -1.89 0.78 9.31
C VAL A 731 -2.74 1.77 10.10
N GLU A 732 -2.53 1.89 11.41
CA GLU A 732 -3.22 2.85 12.29
C GLU A 732 -3.08 4.28 11.76
N GLN A 733 -1.85 4.68 11.44
CA GLN A 733 -1.57 6.00 10.89
C GLN A 733 -2.18 6.19 9.49
N SER A 734 -2.25 5.13 8.67
CA SER A 734 -2.83 5.21 7.33
C SER A 734 -4.36 5.35 7.38
N VAL A 735 -5.02 4.66 8.32
CA VAL A 735 -6.46 4.81 8.60
C VAL A 735 -6.77 6.20 9.15
N SER A 736 -5.98 6.68 10.12
CA SER A 736 -6.15 8.03 10.66
C SER A 736 -6.07 9.08 9.56
N ARG A 737 -5.00 9.05 8.73
CA ARG A 737 -4.85 9.94 7.58
C ARG A 737 -5.99 9.83 6.58
N PHE A 738 -6.54 8.63 6.36
CA PHE A 738 -7.69 8.45 5.48
C PHE A 738 -8.92 9.21 6.02
N VAL A 739 -9.23 9.09 7.30
CA VAL A 739 -10.38 9.76 7.91
C VAL A 739 -10.16 11.28 8.00
N GLU A 740 -8.96 11.72 8.39
CA GLU A 740 -8.58 13.13 8.35
C GLU A 740 -8.80 13.73 6.94
N ARG A 741 -8.37 12.98 5.91
CA ARG A 741 -8.37 13.43 4.53
C ARG A 741 -9.73 13.39 3.84
N GLU A 742 -10.60 12.45 4.22
CA GLU A 742 -11.89 12.22 3.56
C GLU A 742 -13.10 12.72 4.35
N LEU A 743 -12.96 12.96 5.66
CA LEU A 743 -14.03 13.49 6.52
C LEU A 743 -13.68 14.85 7.09
N VAL A 744 -12.64 14.91 7.93
CA VAL A 744 -12.27 16.13 8.68
C VAL A 744 -12.00 17.28 7.72
N ALA A 745 -11.16 17.04 6.72
CA ALA A 745 -10.77 18.04 5.74
C ALA A 745 -11.94 18.63 4.95
N LEU A 746 -13.03 17.87 4.74
CA LEU A 746 -14.24 18.40 4.10
C LEU A 746 -15.03 19.31 5.04
N LEU A 747 -15.17 18.91 6.31
CA LEU A 747 -15.91 19.67 7.32
C LEU A 747 -15.20 20.98 7.66
N GLU A 748 -13.89 20.96 7.91
CA GLU A 748 -13.09 22.16 8.22
C GLU A 748 -13.15 23.23 7.12
N ARG A 749 -13.31 22.81 5.86
CA ARG A 749 -13.37 23.72 4.70
C ARG A 749 -14.79 24.21 4.41
N CYS A 750 -15.78 23.68 5.10
CA CYS A 750 -17.18 24.05 4.91
C CYS A 750 -17.49 25.28 5.77
N PRO A 751 -17.87 26.43 5.17
CA PRO A 751 -18.18 27.65 5.94
C PRO A 751 -19.34 27.47 6.93
N ARG A 752 -20.27 26.55 6.63
CA ARG A 752 -21.44 26.24 7.47
C ARG A 752 -21.13 25.29 8.63
N TRP A 753 -19.90 24.80 8.75
CA TRP A 753 -19.42 24.06 9.92
C TRP A 753 -18.78 25.03 10.93
N THR A 754 -19.49 25.35 12.01
CA THR A 754 -19.10 26.40 12.97
C THR A 754 -18.57 25.86 14.29
N PHE A 755 -18.45 24.54 14.44
CA PHE A 755 -18.13 23.86 15.69
C PHE A 755 -16.63 23.61 15.91
N GLY A 756 -15.77 24.29 15.16
CA GLY A 756 -14.32 24.11 15.25
C GLY A 756 -13.81 22.79 14.67
N ASP A 757 -12.56 22.46 14.99
CA ASP A 757 -11.84 21.35 14.36
C ASP A 757 -12.33 20.00 14.88
N VAL A 758 -12.61 19.09 13.95
CA VAL A 758 -12.84 17.68 14.26
C VAL A 758 -11.50 16.96 14.14
N ALA A 759 -11.06 16.24 15.16
CA ALA A 759 -9.77 15.54 15.13
C ALA A 759 -9.95 14.03 15.28
N VAL A 760 -9.05 13.26 14.66
CA VAL A 760 -8.92 11.82 14.96
C VAL A 760 -8.11 11.69 16.24
N GLU A 761 -8.75 11.24 17.32
CA GLU A 761 -8.11 11.08 18.63
C GLU A 761 -7.33 9.77 18.71
N ALA A 762 -7.94 8.67 18.27
CA ALA A 762 -7.35 7.34 18.31
C ALA A 762 -7.89 6.44 17.18
N VAL A 763 -7.09 5.46 16.78
CA VAL A 763 -7.51 4.38 15.90
C VAL A 763 -7.15 3.04 16.56
N ASP A 764 -8.17 2.28 16.94
CA ASP A 764 -7.98 0.94 17.52
C ASP A 764 -8.14 -0.12 16.44
N LEU A 765 -7.15 -0.99 16.32
CA LEU A 765 -7.13 -2.08 15.35
C LEU A 765 -7.35 -3.42 16.03
N SER A 766 -8.04 -4.33 15.35
CA SER A 766 -8.15 -5.75 15.68
C SER A 766 -7.95 -6.61 14.42
N SER A 767 -8.05 -7.94 14.56
CA SER A 767 -7.96 -8.86 13.42
C SER A 767 -9.06 -8.66 12.37
N ASN A 768 -10.24 -8.18 12.78
CA ASN A 768 -11.43 -8.04 11.93
C ASN A 768 -12.19 -6.73 12.16
N ARG A 769 -11.60 -5.77 12.89
CA ARG A 769 -12.23 -4.49 13.22
C ARG A 769 -11.24 -3.34 13.18
N VAL A 770 -11.72 -2.18 12.75
CA VAL A 770 -11.08 -0.87 12.88
C VAL A 770 -12.06 0.06 13.59
N ARG A 771 -11.67 0.64 14.72
CA ARG A 771 -12.46 1.65 15.45
C ARG A 771 -11.72 2.98 15.36
N VAL A 772 -12.39 4.01 14.87
CA VAL A 772 -11.86 5.37 14.74
C VAL A 772 -12.60 6.27 15.72
N GLN A 773 -11.85 6.92 16.61
CA GLN A 773 -12.38 7.86 17.59
C GLN A 773 -12.17 9.28 17.08
N LEU A 774 -13.27 10.03 16.99
CA LEU A 774 -13.30 11.42 16.55
C LEU A 774 -13.68 12.31 17.72
N SER A 775 -12.96 13.40 17.93
CA SER A 775 -13.28 14.40 18.95
C SER A 775 -13.58 15.75 18.31
N CYS A 776 -14.44 16.53 18.96
CA CYS A 776 -14.75 17.89 18.57
C CYS A 776 -14.93 18.72 19.85
N ALA A 777 -13.88 19.46 20.22
CA ALA A 777 -13.80 20.11 21.51
C ALA A 777 -14.94 21.11 21.80
N ALA A 778 -15.54 21.69 20.75
CA ALA A 778 -16.67 22.63 20.91
C ALA A 778 -18.03 21.94 21.14
N LEU A 779 -18.19 20.69 20.70
CA LEU A 779 -19.45 19.94 20.82
C LEU A 779 -19.47 19.05 22.08
N GLY A 780 -18.30 18.71 22.64
CA GLY A 780 -18.21 17.99 23.90
C GLY A 780 -16.87 17.26 24.08
N PRO A 781 -16.59 16.77 25.30
CA PRO A 781 -15.40 15.98 25.58
C PRO A 781 -15.50 14.53 25.08
N ASP A 782 -16.71 14.01 24.88
CA ASP A 782 -16.93 12.60 24.56
C ASP A 782 -16.67 12.31 23.07
N PRO A 783 -15.72 11.42 22.74
CA PRO A 783 -15.40 11.11 21.35
C PRO A 783 -16.50 10.26 20.70
N LEU A 784 -16.79 10.57 19.44
CA LEU A 784 -17.59 9.74 18.54
C LEU A 784 -16.75 8.56 18.06
N ALA A 785 -17.23 7.32 18.23
CA ALA A 785 -16.54 6.13 17.75
C ALA A 785 -17.24 5.53 16.54
N VAL A 786 -16.57 5.61 15.38
CA VAL A 786 -16.99 4.95 14.13
C VAL A 786 -16.25 3.63 13.97
N THR A 787 -16.96 2.57 13.63
CA THR A 787 -16.40 1.22 13.49
C THR A 787 -16.56 0.69 12.07
N PHE A 788 -15.55 -0.06 11.64
CA PHE A 788 -15.57 -0.89 10.44
C PHE A 788 -15.24 -2.32 10.87
N GLU A 789 -16.15 -3.25 10.64
CA GLU A 789 -16.04 -4.65 11.06
C GLU A 789 -16.21 -5.57 9.85
N GLU A 790 -15.44 -6.66 9.83
CA GLU A 790 -15.68 -7.76 8.91
C GLU A 790 -16.63 -8.76 9.56
N GLN A 791 -17.77 -9.00 8.90
CA GLN A 791 -18.79 -9.98 9.30
C GLN A 791 -19.21 -10.78 8.06
N SER A 792 -18.95 -12.10 8.08
CA SER A 792 -19.28 -13.03 6.99
C SER A 792 -18.84 -12.54 5.58
N GLY A 793 -17.63 -11.99 5.48
CA GLY A 793 -17.06 -11.48 4.22
C GLY A 793 -17.53 -10.09 3.80
N LEU A 794 -18.46 -9.48 4.54
CA LEU A 794 -18.96 -8.13 4.33
C LEU A 794 -18.26 -7.12 5.25
N VAL A 795 -18.09 -5.89 4.77
CA VAL A 795 -17.62 -4.76 5.59
C VAL A 795 -18.83 -4.03 6.15
N VAL A 796 -19.04 -4.15 7.46
CA VAL A 796 -20.13 -3.50 8.20
C VAL A 796 -19.58 -2.26 8.90
N ALA A 797 -20.21 -1.11 8.72
CA ALA A 797 -19.85 0.10 9.45
C ALA A 797 -20.95 0.52 10.43
N GLY A 798 -20.58 1.22 11.50
CA GLY A 798 -21.53 1.75 12.47
C GLY A 798 -20.91 2.77 13.40
N VAL A 799 -21.75 3.35 14.25
CA VAL A 799 -21.41 4.30 15.31
C VAL A 799 -21.65 3.63 16.65
N ASP A 800 -20.60 3.01 17.19
CA ASP A 800 -20.67 2.30 18.48
C ASP A 800 -20.88 3.24 19.67
N ALA A 801 -20.36 4.46 19.58
CA ALA A 801 -20.51 5.47 20.63
C ALA A 801 -20.81 6.82 19.96
N PRO A 802 -22.00 7.41 20.13
CA PRO A 802 -22.38 8.63 19.44
C PRO A 802 -21.57 9.86 19.86
N GLY A 803 -21.00 9.86 21.08
CA GLY A 803 -20.16 10.95 21.58
C GLY A 803 -20.79 12.33 21.36
N PHE A 804 -20.04 13.24 20.74
CA PHE A 804 -20.49 14.60 20.44
C PHE A 804 -21.69 14.70 19.45
N LEU A 805 -22.11 13.63 18.77
CA LEU A 805 -23.28 13.67 17.87
C LEU A 805 -24.57 14.06 18.60
N GLY A 806 -24.73 13.64 19.86
CA GLY A 806 -25.90 14.01 20.65
C GLY A 806 -26.03 15.52 20.85
N ALA A 807 -24.89 16.23 20.97
CA ALA A 807 -24.87 17.69 21.01
C ALA A 807 -25.20 18.27 19.63
N LEU A 808 -24.65 17.70 18.55
CA LEU A 808 -24.88 18.18 17.17
C LEU A 808 -26.38 18.17 16.80
N ASP A 809 -27.11 17.15 17.24
CA ASP A 809 -28.55 16.98 17.05
C ASP A 809 -29.37 18.16 17.61
N GLY A 810 -28.95 18.70 18.75
CA GLY A 810 -29.61 19.83 19.41
C GLY A 810 -29.25 21.20 18.86
N HIS A 811 -28.09 21.34 18.19
CA HIS A 811 -27.56 22.65 17.79
C HIS A 811 -27.91 23.05 16.35
N SER A 812 -27.76 22.15 15.36
CA SER A 812 -27.97 22.51 13.96
C SER A 812 -28.31 21.31 13.07
N PRO A 813 -29.53 21.23 12.51
CA PRO A 813 -29.90 20.14 11.59
C PRO A 813 -29.05 20.17 10.30
N VAL A 814 -28.59 21.35 9.88
CA VAL A 814 -27.69 21.52 8.74
C VAL A 814 -26.34 20.89 9.03
N ALA A 815 -25.76 21.13 10.21
CA ALA A 815 -24.45 20.57 10.57
C ALA A 815 -24.52 19.05 10.74
N LYS A 816 -25.63 18.53 11.29
CA LYS A 816 -25.93 17.10 11.27
C LYS A 816 -25.95 16.54 9.84
N ARG A 817 -26.61 17.23 8.91
CA ARG A 817 -26.65 16.83 7.48
C ARG A 817 -25.26 16.85 6.83
N LEU A 818 -24.44 17.86 7.12
CA LEU A 818 -23.07 17.95 6.62
C LEU A 818 -22.21 16.80 7.15
N PHE A 819 -22.33 16.48 8.43
CA PHE A 819 -21.64 15.35 9.04
C PHE A 819 -22.10 14.02 8.45
N GLU A 820 -23.41 13.81 8.31
CA GLU A 820 -23.98 12.62 7.64
C GLU A 820 -23.44 12.47 6.22
N ASN A 821 -23.44 13.54 5.42
CA ASN A 821 -22.91 13.53 4.06
C ASN A 821 -21.40 13.24 4.02
N ALA A 822 -20.60 13.80 4.94
CA ALA A 822 -19.17 13.52 5.03
C ALA A 822 -18.91 12.04 5.38
N LEU A 823 -19.64 11.50 6.37
CA LEU A 823 -19.54 10.10 6.78
C LEU A 823 -19.97 9.14 5.66
N ALA A 824 -21.05 9.47 4.95
CA ALA A 824 -21.50 8.73 3.76
C ALA A 824 -20.39 8.65 2.70
N GLY A 825 -19.69 9.76 2.46
CA GLY A 825 -18.51 9.81 1.59
C GLY A 825 -17.40 8.85 2.06
N VAL A 826 -17.08 8.83 3.35
CA VAL A 826 -16.09 7.90 3.93
C VAL A 826 -16.52 6.46 3.76
N TYR A 827 -17.75 6.10 4.12
CA TYR A 827 -18.26 4.74 4.01
C TYR A 827 -18.21 4.23 2.56
N HIS A 828 -18.57 5.09 1.60
CA HIS A 828 -18.53 4.70 0.19
C HIS A 828 -17.09 4.55 -0.30
N ARG A 829 -16.19 5.45 0.11
CA ARG A 829 -14.75 5.37 -0.22
C ARG A 829 -14.05 4.20 0.47
N ALA A 830 -14.59 3.71 1.59
CA ALA A 830 -14.13 2.53 2.33
C ALA A 830 -14.77 1.21 1.82
N GLU A 831 -15.62 1.24 0.79
CA GLU A 831 -16.30 0.05 0.26
C GLU A 831 -17.15 -0.70 1.29
N VAL A 832 -17.82 0.05 2.19
CA VAL A 832 -18.77 -0.48 3.18
C VAL A 832 -19.96 -1.12 2.46
N ASP A 833 -20.31 -2.34 2.88
CA ASP A 833 -21.45 -3.10 2.37
C ASP A 833 -22.75 -2.74 3.09
N ILE A 834 -22.70 -2.69 4.42
CA ILE A 834 -23.86 -2.49 5.31
C ILE A 834 -23.51 -1.42 6.35
N VAL A 835 -24.47 -0.55 6.66
CA VAL A 835 -24.40 0.40 7.78
C VAL A 835 -25.40 -0.02 8.85
N ARG A 836 -24.96 -0.18 10.10
CA ARG A 836 -25.79 -0.68 11.20
C ARG A 836 -27.03 0.17 11.44
N GLU A 837 -26.87 1.48 11.54
CA GLU A 837 -27.96 2.43 11.84
C GLU A 837 -29.03 2.40 10.76
N GLN A 838 -28.60 2.22 9.50
CA GLN A 838 -29.51 2.11 8.37
C GLN A 838 -30.24 0.78 8.35
N LEU A 839 -29.54 -0.32 8.62
CA LEU A 839 -30.13 -1.66 8.76
C LEU A 839 -31.17 -1.67 9.87
N GLU A 840 -30.81 -1.21 11.07
CA GLU A 840 -31.69 -1.12 12.24
C GLU A 840 -32.91 -0.23 11.97
N GLY A 841 -32.74 0.87 11.23
CA GLY A 841 -33.85 1.76 10.86
C GLY A 841 -34.86 1.15 9.87
N GLU A 842 -34.50 0.08 9.15
CA GLU A 842 -35.41 -0.66 8.28
C GLU A 842 -36.06 -1.86 8.98
N LEU A 843 -35.49 -2.33 10.09
CA LEU A 843 -36.05 -3.40 10.93
C LEU A 843 -37.13 -2.85 11.88
N ASP A 844 -37.95 -3.76 12.42
CA ASP A 844 -38.97 -3.38 13.41
C ASP A 844 -38.31 -3.11 14.77
N ALA A 845 -38.81 -2.12 15.50
CA ALA A 845 -38.22 -1.70 16.77
C ALA A 845 -38.17 -2.86 17.79
N GLY A 846 -36.98 -3.10 18.36
CA GLY A 846 -36.76 -4.20 19.30
C GLY A 846 -36.37 -5.55 18.67
N SER A 847 -36.29 -5.62 17.34
CA SER A 847 -35.78 -6.82 16.65
C SER A 847 -34.29 -7.04 16.93
N HIS A 848 -33.89 -8.28 17.16
CA HIS A 848 -32.48 -8.68 17.18
C HIS A 848 -32.06 -9.17 15.80
N TYR A 849 -30.79 -9.02 15.44
CA TYR A 849 -30.28 -9.49 14.15
C TYR A 849 -28.84 -9.98 14.21
N ASP A 850 -28.48 -10.84 13.26
CA ASP A 850 -27.10 -11.28 13.02
C ASP A 850 -26.82 -11.34 11.50
N ILE A 851 -25.58 -11.02 11.12
CA ILE A 851 -25.11 -11.08 9.73
C ILE A 851 -24.25 -12.33 9.62
N SER A 852 -24.85 -13.38 9.07
CA SER A 852 -24.26 -14.73 9.01
C SER A 852 -23.94 -15.15 7.57
N ASP A 853 -23.30 -16.30 7.41
CA ASP A 853 -23.02 -16.90 6.10
C ASP A 853 -24.31 -17.30 5.35
N ASP A 854 -25.43 -17.48 6.05
CA ASP A 854 -26.76 -17.75 5.48
C ASP A 854 -27.49 -16.47 5.02
N GLY A 855 -26.97 -15.29 5.38
CA GLY A 855 -27.58 -13.98 5.16
C GLY A 855 -27.91 -13.25 6.46
N LEU A 856 -28.84 -12.30 6.38
CA LEU A 856 -29.30 -11.52 7.52
C LEU A 856 -30.39 -12.32 8.24
N VAL A 857 -30.09 -12.72 9.47
CA VAL A 857 -31.03 -13.42 10.34
C VAL A 857 -31.64 -12.39 11.27
N VAL A 858 -32.97 -12.27 11.27
CA VAL A 858 -33.71 -11.33 12.12
C VAL A 858 -34.64 -12.12 13.04
N TRP A 859 -34.59 -11.82 14.33
CA TRP A 859 -35.51 -12.33 15.33
C TRP A 859 -36.46 -11.19 15.73
N PRO A 860 -37.74 -11.25 15.32
CA PRO A 860 -38.73 -10.22 15.64
C PRO A 860 -39.17 -10.26 17.11
N GLY A 861 -39.00 -11.41 17.79
CA GLY A 861 -39.31 -11.60 19.21
C GLY A 861 -38.04 -11.76 20.07
N VAL A 862 -38.17 -11.46 21.37
CA VAL A 862 -37.09 -11.61 22.37
C VAL A 862 -36.83 -13.08 22.73
N ASP A 863 -37.76 -13.97 22.35
CA ASP A 863 -37.72 -15.41 22.59
C ASP A 863 -36.89 -16.18 21.55
N TYR A 864 -36.43 -15.52 20.48
CA TYR A 864 -35.65 -16.09 19.38
C TYR A 864 -36.33 -17.30 18.69
N ALA A 865 -37.65 -17.43 18.83
CA ALA A 865 -38.39 -18.62 18.42
C ALA A 865 -38.73 -18.65 16.91
N THR A 866 -38.74 -17.48 16.28
CA THR A 866 -38.93 -17.29 14.84
C THR A 866 -37.68 -16.62 14.26
N GLU A 867 -37.06 -17.27 13.27
CA GLU A 867 -35.95 -16.70 12.52
C GLU A 867 -36.44 -16.29 11.13
N LEU A 868 -36.27 -15.02 10.79
CA LEU A 868 -36.48 -14.50 9.45
C LEU A 868 -35.12 -14.41 8.76
N VAL A 869 -34.81 -15.37 7.89
CA VAL A 869 -33.54 -15.43 7.17
C VAL A 869 -33.69 -14.77 5.80
N TYR A 870 -33.16 -13.56 5.68
CA TYR A 870 -33.04 -12.89 4.39
C TYR A 870 -31.74 -13.35 3.74
N ARG A 871 -31.83 -14.22 2.71
CA ARG A 871 -30.64 -14.66 1.96
C ARG A 871 -30.02 -13.48 1.23
N ILE A 872 -28.84 -13.09 1.70
CA ILE A 872 -28.04 -12.03 1.11
C ILE A 872 -27.06 -12.70 0.14
N ASP A 873 -27.49 -12.85 -1.11
CA ASP A 873 -26.53 -13.06 -2.19
C ASP A 873 -26.10 -11.68 -2.68
N GLY A 874 -24.78 -11.40 -2.71
CA GLY A 874 -24.21 -10.07 -3.00
C GLY A 874 -24.58 -9.43 -4.35
N GLY A 875 -25.43 -10.06 -5.16
CA GLY A 875 -25.99 -9.55 -6.41
C GLY A 875 -27.53 -9.44 -6.46
N SER A 876 -28.25 -9.78 -5.39
CA SER A 876 -29.72 -9.73 -5.37
C SER A 876 -30.22 -8.27 -5.29
N GLN A 877 -30.76 -7.77 -6.40
CA GLN A 877 -31.35 -6.43 -6.50
C GLN A 877 -32.87 -6.50 -6.35
N GLY A 878 -33.41 -5.75 -5.39
CA GLY A 878 -34.86 -5.56 -5.23
C GLY A 878 -35.40 -6.08 -3.90
N ALA A 879 -36.64 -6.56 -3.95
CA ALA A 879 -37.37 -7.01 -2.76
C ALA A 879 -36.98 -8.44 -2.38
N VAL A 880 -36.51 -8.65 -1.15
CA VAL A 880 -36.17 -9.99 -0.62
C VAL A 880 -37.20 -10.37 0.44
N ALA A 881 -37.88 -11.48 0.19
CA ALA A 881 -38.73 -12.12 1.17
C ALA A 881 -37.87 -13.03 2.07
N PRO A 882 -38.15 -13.08 3.39
CA PRO A 882 -37.40 -13.94 4.30
C PRO A 882 -37.80 -15.41 4.14
N GLU A 883 -36.83 -16.30 4.30
CA GLU A 883 -37.07 -17.71 4.62
C GLU A 883 -37.36 -17.81 6.11
N ILE A 884 -38.54 -18.30 6.47
CA ILE A 884 -38.95 -18.44 7.87
C ILE A 884 -38.43 -19.78 8.39
N ARG A 885 -37.64 -19.75 9.46
CA ARG A 885 -37.24 -20.93 10.23
C ARG A 885 -37.84 -20.84 11.63
N GLY A 886 -38.34 -21.95 12.17
CA GLY A 886 -38.97 -21.98 13.49
C GLY A 886 -40.49 -21.72 13.46
N LEU A 887 -41.01 -21.08 14.52
CA LEU A 887 -42.44 -20.82 14.68
C LEU A 887 -42.94 -19.79 13.66
N ALA A 888 -44.18 -19.96 13.17
CA ALA A 888 -44.76 -19.02 12.23
C ALA A 888 -44.98 -17.65 12.91
N PRO A 889 -44.54 -16.53 12.29
CA PRO A 889 -44.72 -15.20 12.86
C PRO A 889 -46.21 -14.85 12.97
N GLU A 890 -46.58 -14.06 13.97
CA GLU A 890 -47.97 -13.61 14.21
C GLU A 890 -48.51 -12.67 13.11
N GLY A 891 -47.66 -12.20 12.19
CA GLY A 891 -48.03 -11.35 11.05
C GLY A 891 -47.28 -11.70 9.75
N PRO A 892 -47.69 -11.14 8.60
CA PRO A 892 -47.03 -11.37 7.33
C PRO A 892 -45.58 -10.90 7.40
N ALA A 893 -44.65 -11.78 7.01
CA ALA A 893 -43.23 -11.48 7.06
C ALA A 893 -42.90 -10.29 6.15
N ARG A 894 -42.25 -9.27 6.72
CA ARG A 894 -41.93 -8.02 6.02
C ARG A 894 -40.96 -8.30 4.88
N VAL A 895 -41.29 -7.84 3.69
CA VAL A 895 -40.39 -7.89 2.55
C VAL A 895 -39.46 -6.67 2.63
N LEU A 896 -38.15 -6.91 2.60
CA LEU A 896 -37.16 -5.84 2.71
C LEU A 896 -36.63 -5.46 1.32
N ASP A 897 -36.43 -4.16 1.11
CA ASP A 897 -35.76 -3.65 -0.10
C ASP A 897 -34.25 -3.70 0.10
N THR A 898 -33.55 -4.51 -0.70
CA THR A 898 -32.09 -4.65 -0.60
C THR A 898 -31.38 -3.34 -0.84
N ARG A 899 -31.96 -2.40 -1.59
CA ARG A 899 -31.37 -1.07 -1.78
C ARG A 899 -31.36 -0.23 -0.52
N ARG A 900 -32.25 -0.50 0.45
CA ARG A 900 -32.27 0.21 1.73
C ARG A 900 -31.42 -0.48 2.79
N LEU A 901 -31.20 -1.79 2.64
CA LEU A 901 -30.33 -2.59 3.52
C LEU A 901 -28.84 -2.47 3.16
N PHE A 902 -28.52 -2.54 1.87
CA PHE A 902 -27.14 -2.50 1.39
C PHE A 902 -26.72 -1.10 1.00
N TYR A 903 -25.75 -0.59 1.75
CA TYR A 903 -25.12 0.68 1.46
C TYR A 903 -24.36 0.64 0.13
N ASN A 904 -23.74 -0.49 -0.22
CA ASN A 904 -23.04 -0.65 -1.49
C ASN A 904 -23.98 -0.57 -2.73
N GLN A 905 -25.28 -0.77 -2.55
CA GLN A 905 -26.30 -0.63 -3.60
C GLN A 905 -26.85 0.81 -3.72
N GLN A 906 -26.38 1.73 -2.88
CA GLN A 906 -26.70 3.16 -2.90
C GLN A 906 -25.49 3.99 -3.34
N PRO A 907 -25.01 3.82 -4.58
CA PRO A 907 -23.78 4.46 -5.00
C PRO A 907 -23.96 5.98 -5.12
N ILE A 908 -23.00 6.73 -4.55
CA ILE A 908 -23.05 8.20 -4.55
C ILE A 908 -22.54 8.70 -5.90
N ALA A 909 -23.44 9.26 -6.70
CA ALA A 909 -23.07 9.92 -7.96
C ALA A 909 -22.19 11.15 -7.68
N TRP A 910 -21.14 11.32 -8.49
CA TRP A 910 -20.20 12.43 -8.35
C TRP A 910 -20.88 13.80 -8.46
N LEU A 911 -21.87 13.94 -9.35
CA LEU A 911 -22.62 15.19 -9.49
C LEU A 911 -23.44 15.51 -8.23
N SER A 912 -24.08 14.52 -7.63
CA SER A 912 -24.81 14.68 -6.36
C SER A 912 -23.86 15.06 -5.22
N TRP A 913 -22.69 14.41 -5.17
CA TRP A 913 -21.63 14.74 -4.22
C TRP A 913 -21.22 16.21 -4.33
N VAL A 914 -20.91 16.68 -5.54
CA VAL A 914 -20.54 18.08 -5.79
C VAL A 914 -21.69 19.03 -5.47
N ALA A 915 -22.92 18.70 -5.85
CA ALA A 915 -24.10 19.52 -5.58
C ALA A 915 -24.31 19.72 -4.06
N ALA A 916 -24.16 18.66 -3.26
CA ALA A 916 -24.28 18.74 -1.81
C ALA A 916 -23.24 19.68 -1.19
N TRP A 917 -21.98 19.56 -1.59
CA TRP A 917 -20.90 20.40 -1.06
C TRP A 917 -20.91 21.83 -1.60
N ASN A 918 -21.40 22.06 -2.82
CA ASN A 918 -21.62 23.42 -3.32
C ASN A 918 -22.79 24.11 -2.60
N ALA A 919 -23.87 23.39 -2.29
CA ALA A 919 -24.97 23.90 -1.45
C ALA A 919 -24.49 24.22 -0.02
N ALA A 920 -23.53 23.45 0.49
CA ALA A 920 -22.90 23.70 1.78
C ALA A 920 -22.05 25.00 1.81
N GLU A 921 -21.66 25.55 0.66
CA GLU A 921 -20.93 26.83 0.58
C GLU A 921 -21.86 28.05 0.57
N HIS A 922 -23.15 27.87 0.29
CA HIS A 922 -24.12 28.96 0.16
C HIS A 922 -25.17 28.87 1.28
N GLU A 923 -25.34 29.94 2.06
CA GLU A 923 -26.24 29.93 3.22
C GLU A 923 -27.72 29.73 2.86
N SER A 924 -28.15 30.19 1.69
CA SER A 924 -29.56 30.19 1.26
C SER A 924 -30.03 28.90 0.60
N VAL A 925 -29.16 27.89 0.44
CA VAL A 925 -29.46 26.65 -0.27
C VAL A 925 -29.52 25.49 0.72
N ASP A 926 -30.59 24.69 0.64
CA ASP A 926 -30.68 23.48 1.47
C ASP A 926 -29.66 22.45 1.00
N VAL A 927 -29.04 21.75 1.96
CA VAL A 927 -27.99 20.76 1.65
C VAL A 927 -28.67 19.43 1.33
N PRO A 928 -28.64 18.96 0.07
CA PRO A 928 -29.26 17.70 -0.29
C PRO A 928 -28.59 16.54 0.44
N ARG A 929 -29.42 15.60 0.89
CA ARG A 929 -28.96 14.35 1.49
C ARG A 929 -28.49 13.38 0.42
N LEU A 930 -27.37 12.70 0.67
CA LEU A 930 -26.75 11.79 -0.31
C LEU A 930 -27.18 10.32 -0.19
N VAL A 931 -27.76 9.93 0.94
CA VAL A 931 -28.14 8.54 1.25
C VAL A 931 -29.66 8.39 1.21
N LEU A 932 -30.14 7.21 0.77
CA LEU A 932 -31.57 6.86 0.74
C LEU A 932 -31.98 6.14 2.03
N GLY A 933 -33.26 6.13 2.38
CA GLY A 933 -33.78 5.37 3.54
C GLY A 933 -33.47 6.00 4.90
N ALA A 934 -33.31 5.19 5.95
CA ALA A 934 -33.00 5.64 7.31
C ALA A 934 -31.67 6.41 7.40
N SER A 935 -31.46 7.16 8.50
CA SER A 935 -30.19 7.87 8.74
C SER A 935 -29.04 6.88 8.95
N ILE A 936 -27.85 7.23 8.46
CA ILE A 936 -26.61 6.49 8.79
C ILE A 936 -25.98 6.97 10.10
N LEU A 937 -26.63 7.92 10.78
CA LEU A 937 -26.31 8.36 12.12
C LEU A 937 -27.30 7.74 13.10
N PRO A 938 -26.88 7.44 14.33
CA PRO A 938 -27.77 6.88 15.33
C PRO A 938 -28.96 7.83 15.58
N GLY A 939 -30.14 7.25 15.79
CA GLY A 939 -31.32 8.00 16.22
C GLY A 939 -31.12 8.59 17.62
N ALA A 940 -31.85 9.65 17.97
CA ALA A 940 -31.84 10.20 19.32
C ALA A 940 -32.32 9.13 20.31
N ALA A 941 -31.38 8.46 21.00
CA ALA A 941 -31.70 7.55 22.07
C ALA A 941 -32.33 8.35 23.21
N ALA A 942 -33.47 7.88 23.72
CA ALA A 942 -34.02 8.35 24.99
C ALA A 942 -32.93 8.24 26.08
N PRO A 943 -32.83 9.21 27.00
CA PRO A 943 -31.75 9.25 27.98
C PRO A 943 -31.75 7.94 28.78
N THR A 944 -30.68 7.17 28.63
CA THR A 944 -30.42 6.01 29.48
C THR A 944 -30.14 6.53 30.89
N THR A 945 -31.16 6.43 31.74
CA THR A 945 -31.02 6.61 33.18
C THR A 945 -29.89 5.74 33.70
N GLY A 946 -28.99 6.36 34.45
CA GLY A 946 -27.71 5.78 34.85
C GLY A 946 -27.82 4.39 35.49
N ALA A 947 -27.01 3.48 34.98
CA ALA A 947 -26.53 2.33 35.71
C ALA A 947 -25.05 2.14 35.34
N THR A 948 -24.19 2.47 36.29
CA THR A 948 -22.83 1.95 36.38
C THR A 948 -22.90 0.42 36.37
N ASP A 949 -22.38 -0.23 35.32
CA ASP A 949 -21.47 -1.37 35.41
C ASP A 949 -21.25 -1.99 34.02
N GLY A 950 -20.02 -2.44 33.78
CA GLY A 950 -19.60 -3.05 32.53
C GLY A 950 -20.33 -4.37 32.27
N ALA A 951 -21.35 -4.33 31.44
CA ALA A 951 -21.89 -5.48 30.73
C ALA A 951 -22.42 -5.00 29.37
N GLY A 952 -21.69 -5.32 28.30
CA GLY A 952 -22.23 -5.19 26.95
C GLY A 952 -23.47 -6.07 26.79
N PRO A 953 -24.35 -5.80 25.80
CA PRO A 953 -25.55 -6.59 25.59
C PRO A 953 -25.17 -8.06 25.48
N SER A 954 -25.71 -8.86 26.39
CA SER A 954 -25.51 -10.29 26.51
C SER A 954 -25.90 -10.97 25.21
N ARG A 955 -24.90 -11.49 24.49
CA ARG A 955 -25.08 -12.48 23.43
C ARG A 955 -25.88 -13.67 23.97
N PRO A 956 -26.76 -14.31 23.17
CA PRO A 956 -27.25 -15.62 23.52
C PRO A 956 -26.06 -16.61 23.65
N PRO A 957 -26.14 -17.62 24.53
CA PRO A 957 -25.07 -18.58 24.70
C PRO A 957 -24.80 -19.31 23.38
N ILE A 958 -23.53 -19.35 23.00
CA ILE A 958 -23.04 -20.22 21.92
C ILE A 958 -23.42 -21.65 22.32
N LEU A 959 -24.36 -22.25 21.61
CA LEU A 959 -24.57 -23.70 21.65
C LEU A 959 -23.25 -24.36 21.27
N ALA A 960 -22.58 -24.95 22.26
CA ALA A 960 -21.39 -25.76 22.03
C ALA A 960 -21.75 -26.89 21.05
N PRO A 961 -20.86 -27.25 20.11
CA PRO A 961 -21.04 -28.46 19.34
C PRO A 961 -21.10 -29.64 20.33
N THR A 962 -22.18 -30.41 20.25
CA THR A 962 -22.35 -31.66 20.97
C THR A 962 -21.09 -32.51 20.82
N PRO A 963 -20.48 -33.00 21.92
CA PRO A 963 -19.35 -33.90 21.80
C PRO A 963 -19.87 -35.19 21.17
N THR A 964 -19.44 -35.46 19.94
CA THR A 964 -19.49 -36.79 19.33
C THR A 964 -18.89 -37.79 20.30
N THR A 965 -19.73 -38.71 20.76
CA THR A 965 -19.37 -39.87 21.56
C THR A 965 -18.24 -40.63 20.86
N VAL A 966 -17.10 -40.68 21.55
CA VAL A 966 -15.96 -41.54 21.21
C VAL A 966 -16.37 -42.99 21.52
N PRO A 967 -16.33 -43.94 20.57
CA PRO A 967 -16.44 -45.34 20.90
C PRO A 967 -15.14 -45.82 21.57
N PRO A 968 -15.20 -46.68 22.60
CA PRO A 968 -14.00 -47.15 23.28
C PRO A 968 -13.20 -48.09 22.39
N ALA A 969 -11.89 -47.88 22.35
CA ALA A 969 -10.94 -48.78 21.72
C ALA A 969 -10.77 -50.04 22.58
N MET A 970 -11.10 -51.20 22.01
CA MET A 970 -10.75 -52.52 22.53
C MET A 970 -9.36 -52.95 22.01
N THR A 971 -8.48 -53.31 22.95
CA THR A 971 -7.35 -54.25 22.83
C THR A 971 -7.10 -54.77 24.26
N ALA A 972 -6.93 -56.04 24.60
CA ALA A 972 -6.82 -57.31 23.88
C ALA A 972 -7.09 -58.48 24.88
N ASP A 973 -7.23 -59.69 24.31
CA ASP A 973 -6.99 -61.03 24.88
C ASP A 973 -8.05 -61.77 25.76
N THR A 974 -8.73 -62.70 25.07
CA THR A 974 -9.02 -64.16 25.31
C THR A 974 -8.52 -64.87 26.59
N PRO A 975 -9.00 -66.10 26.95
CA PRO A 975 -10.01 -66.96 26.31
C PRO A 975 -11.04 -67.67 27.24
N SER A 976 -12.07 -68.26 26.59
CA SER A 976 -12.80 -69.53 26.86
C SER A 976 -13.09 -69.96 28.31
N ASN A 977 -14.37 -70.22 28.66
CA ASN A 977 -14.97 -71.57 28.65
C ASN A 977 -16.42 -71.64 29.25
N THR A 978 -17.29 -72.39 28.54
CA THR A 978 -18.36 -73.30 29.03
C THR A 978 -19.56 -72.88 29.92
N VAL A 979 -20.76 -73.18 29.39
CA VAL A 979 -21.84 -74.06 29.94
C VAL A 979 -23.02 -73.46 30.75
N VAL A 980 -24.20 -73.45 30.07
CA VAL A 980 -25.51 -74.10 30.42
C VAL A 980 -26.49 -73.52 31.48
N MET A 981 -27.80 -73.55 31.09
CA MET A 981 -29.09 -73.44 31.86
C MET A 981 -29.40 -72.06 32.49
N GLU A 982 -30.63 -71.53 32.61
CA GLU A 982 -32.01 -72.00 32.52
C GLU A 982 -32.95 -70.75 32.42
N SER A 983 -34.16 -70.94 31.88
CA SER A 983 -35.33 -70.02 31.78
C SER A 983 -36.07 -69.77 33.13
N PRO A 984 -37.25 -69.10 33.26
CA PRO A 984 -37.91 -67.95 32.57
C PRO A 984 -38.64 -66.95 33.56
N SER A 985 -39.54 -66.10 33.01
CA SER A 985 -40.66 -65.33 33.62
C SER A 985 -40.31 -64.05 34.40
N GLU A 986 -41.09 -62.96 34.46
CA GLU A 986 -42.53 -62.73 34.29
C GLU A 986 -42.81 -61.20 34.09
N ASP A 987 -44.08 -60.87 33.88
CA ASP A 987 -44.71 -59.65 33.32
C ASP A 987 -44.69 -58.32 34.18
N PRO A 988 -45.25 -57.18 33.67
CA PRO A 988 -45.04 -55.77 34.09
C PRO A 988 -46.12 -55.30 35.14
N PRO A 989 -46.59 -54.02 35.33
CA PRO A 989 -46.34 -52.69 34.70
C PRO A 989 -46.37 -51.45 35.68
N THR A 990 -46.55 -50.23 35.11
CA THR A 990 -47.15 -48.97 35.66
C THR A 990 -46.31 -47.82 36.27
N ALA A 991 -46.22 -46.73 35.48
CA ALA A 991 -46.54 -45.30 35.72
C ALA A 991 -46.40 -44.59 37.10
N ARG A 992 -45.68 -43.45 37.14
CA ARG A 992 -46.11 -42.05 37.48
C ARG A 992 -44.94 -41.14 37.95
N LEU A 993 -44.58 -40.12 37.14
CA LEU A 993 -44.62 -38.64 37.37
C LEU A 993 -43.46 -38.03 38.19
N PRO A 994 -43.04 -36.75 37.98
CA PRO A 994 -43.69 -35.63 37.28
C PRO A 994 -43.20 -35.33 35.85
#